data_AF-A0A7K0F8N2-F1
#
_entry.id   AF-A0A7K0F8N2-F1
#
_cell.length_a   1.000
_cell.length_b   1.000
_cell.length_c   1.000
_cell.angle_alpha   90.00
_cell.angle_beta   90.00
_cell.angle_gamma   90.00
#
_symmetry.space_group_name_H-M   'P 1'
#
loop_
_entity.id
_entity.type
_entity.pdbx_description
1 polymer ?
#
loop_
_entity_poly.entity_id
_entity_poly.type
_entity_poly.pdbx_seq_one_letter_code
_entity_poly.pdbx_strand_id
1 'polypeptide(L)'
;ALTSGVYYAALLDAATGCESSIRLAVTISVTDPATPTTTDTTQDFCLVNAPTFASIQTNEPNVVWYSAATGGTAIPATTALTSGTYYAALLDAVTGCESSVRLLVTISVTNPATPTTTDDTQSFCITAAPTVANIQVNEPNVVWYSTPTGGAVIASTTPLANGIYYGAISNPATGCESVTRLQVTVTIENTTATPTTNSATQNFCSVNAPTIANIQVNEPNVVWYSTSTGGTAIPATTALITGTYYGAIASNVGCENPIRLIVVVNVNTPGIVTTPRTTQTFCLSDTPTIEDIVVNEPNVVYYSSATGGTPLAANTPLTATTYYAVPLNNTTNGCVNTSRLGITVQFANDALVQITTSDDTPCVFQGVTYSIGNGKSNYVWTISNGTILTGGGTSDDSVTVSWSDVGPGTVSVTYVNTCDETTTKSLNVTVATCSDLTITNTVSNPNPNFGDEVVFTITVNNVGEGTIKNILVSELIPSGYSLVSFTTSAGVYDPATQVWTIPTLSGGESETLEVKLLVLPNGNYNNVATIEISTPLDVDPTNNSATAFVEPICLTVYNEFTPNNDGQNDLFRIDCIETHPNNELKVFNRYGALVYSKKKYENDWDGTANVSGVINRGDMLPTGTYFYVIDTGDGTVKKGWLSIMR
;
A
#
# COMPACT_ATOMS: atom_id res chain seq x y z
N ALA A 1 24.63 98.58 -87.23
CA ALA A 1 24.47 98.96 -85.81
C ALA A 1 24.92 100.40 -85.64
N LEU A 2 24.20 101.19 -84.85
CA LEU A 2 24.71 102.49 -84.40
C LEU A 2 25.83 102.23 -83.39
N THR A 3 26.92 103.00 -83.46
CA THR A 3 28.01 102.98 -82.49
C THR A 3 27.96 104.27 -81.69
N SER A 4 28.53 104.31 -80.48
CA SER A 4 28.58 105.56 -79.72
C SER A 4 29.27 106.67 -80.52
N GLY A 5 28.63 107.83 -80.69
CA GLY A 5 29.12 108.92 -81.52
C GLY A 5 28.08 110.01 -81.78
N VAL A 6 28.51 111.14 -82.35
CA VAL A 6 27.62 112.25 -82.74
C VAL A 6 27.19 112.06 -84.19
N TYR A 7 25.90 111.83 -84.40
CA TYR A 7 25.26 111.77 -85.70
C TYR A 7 24.57 113.09 -86.00
N TYR A 8 24.53 113.51 -87.26
CA TYR A 8 23.91 114.79 -87.63
C TYR A 8 22.73 114.55 -88.55
N ALA A 9 21.55 115.07 -88.19
CA ALA A 9 20.32 114.97 -88.98
C ALA A 9 19.97 116.33 -89.60
N ALA A 10 19.55 116.35 -90.86
CA ALA A 10 19.03 117.53 -91.55
C ALA A 10 17.56 117.30 -91.93
N LEU A 11 16.76 118.36 -91.91
CA LEU A 11 15.40 118.31 -92.47
C LEU A 11 15.50 118.53 -93.98
N LEU A 12 15.01 117.59 -94.76
CA LEU A 12 14.95 117.68 -96.21
C LEU A 12 13.54 118.10 -96.65
N ASP A 13 13.42 119.24 -97.31
CA ASP A 13 12.16 119.61 -97.97
C ASP A 13 12.00 118.74 -99.22
N ALA A 14 11.03 117.84 -99.18
CA ALA A 14 10.86 116.85 -100.24
C ALA A 14 10.42 117.44 -101.60
N ALA A 15 9.86 118.65 -101.63
CA ALA A 15 9.34 119.27 -102.85
C ALA A 15 10.39 120.13 -103.58
N THR A 16 11.29 120.76 -102.83
CA THR A 16 12.37 121.61 -103.38
C THR A 16 13.74 120.95 -103.33
N GLY A 17 13.88 119.83 -102.60
CA GLY A 17 15.13 119.07 -102.44
C GLY A 17 16.18 119.79 -101.60
N CYS A 18 15.85 120.93 -100.99
CA CYS A 18 16.78 121.69 -100.17
C CYS A 18 16.79 121.14 -98.73
N GLU A 19 17.99 120.94 -98.17
CA GLU A 19 18.16 120.59 -96.76
C GLU A 19 18.26 121.84 -95.88
N SER A 20 17.84 121.71 -94.62
CA SER A 20 18.03 122.76 -93.62
C SER A 20 19.51 123.10 -93.49
N SER A 21 19.83 124.40 -93.54
CA SER A 21 21.22 124.89 -93.46
C SER A 21 21.87 124.66 -92.10
N ILE A 22 21.09 124.32 -91.08
CA ILE A 22 21.57 123.86 -89.77
C ILE A 22 21.17 122.40 -89.60
N ARG A 23 22.14 121.55 -89.22
CA ARG A 23 21.93 120.14 -88.90
C ARG A 23 21.83 119.95 -87.38
N LEU A 24 20.88 119.14 -86.94
CA LEU A 24 20.76 118.73 -85.54
C LEU A 24 21.81 117.66 -85.23
N ALA A 25 22.73 117.96 -84.34
CA ALA A 25 23.62 116.97 -83.75
C ALA A 25 22.85 116.12 -82.73
N VAL A 26 22.83 114.80 -82.93
CA VAL A 26 22.27 113.80 -82.03
C VAL A 26 23.41 112.90 -81.56
N THR A 27 23.73 112.96 -80.28
CA THR A 27 24.72 112.06 -79.69
C THR A 27 24.05 110.75 -79.32
N ILE A 28 24.58 109.64 -79.85
CA ILE A 28 24.12 108.29 -79.52
C ILE A 28 25.20 107.64 -78.65
N SER A 29 24.79 106.97 -77.58
CA SER A 29 25.67 106.16 -76.72
C SER A 29 25.08 104.76 -76.60
N VAL A 30 25.90 103.75 -76.88
CA VAL A 30 25.58 102.33 -76.72
C VAL A 30 26.46 101.78 -75.59
N THR A 31 25.82 101.24 -74.55
CA THR A 31 26.47 100.68 -73.36
C THR A 31 25.94 99.27 -73.10
N ASP A 32 26.82 98.35 -72.70
CA ASP A 32 26.45 97.00 -72.25
C ASP A 32 26.70 96.88 -70.73
N PRO A 33 25.67 96.60 -69.92
CA PRO A 33 25.85 96.36 -68.49
C PRO A 33 26.72 95.14 -68.22
N ALA A 34 27.45 95.14 -67.09
CA ALA A 34 28.22 93.97 -66.68
C ALA A 34 27.29 92.78 -66.34
N THR A 35 27.77 91.55 -66.55
CA THR A 35 27.06 90.34 -66.11
C THR A 35 26.94 90.31 -64.59
N PRO A 36 25.76 89.97 -64.01
CA PRO A 36 25.61 89.80 -62.56
C PRO A 36 26.58 88.75 -62.00
N THR A 37 26.85 88.83 -60.71
CA THR A 37 27.66 87.86 -59.97
C THR A 37 26.91 87.33 -58.75
N THR A 38 27.32 86.17 -58.25
CA THR A 38 26.84 85.59 -56.99
C THR A 38 27.98 84.86 -56.30
N THR A 39 27.94 84.79 -54.97
CA THR A 39 28.88 83.96 -54.19
C THR A 39 28.51 82.48 -54.20
N ASP A 40 27.27 82.15 -54.59
CA ASP A 40 26.76 80.78 -54.62
C ASP A 40 25.96 80.52 -55.90
N THR A 41 26.57 79.76 -56.80
CA THR A 41 25.95 79.34 -58.08
C THR A 41 25.04 78.13 -57.92
N THR A 42 24.89 77.56 -56.71
CA THR A 42 23.99 76.44 -56.41
C THR A 42 23.25 76.69 -55.10
N GLN A 43 22.08 77.31 -55.19
CA GLN A 43 21.33 77.75 -54.00
C GLN A 43 20.21 76.77 -53.66
N ASP A 44 20.21 76.32 -52.40
CA ASP A 44 19.23 75.41 -51.84
C ASP A 44 18.12 76.17 -51.08
N PHE A 45 16.87 75.74 -51.28
CA PHE A 45 15.70 76.29 -50.61
C PHE A 45 14.76 75.18 -50.11
N CYS A 46 13.92 75.56 -49.15
CA CYS A 46 12.89 74.70 -48.59
C CYS A 46 11.52 75.02 -49.13
N LEU A 47 10.82 73.99 -49.62
CA LEU A 47 9.47 74.17 -50.18
C LEU A 47 8.51 74.80 -49.16
N VAL A 48 8.64 74.45 -47.87
CA VAL A 48 7.80 75.00 -46.79
C VAL A 48 7.96 76.51 -46.59
N ASN A 49 9.13 77.08 -46.96
CA ASN A 49 9.38 78.52 -46.86
C ASN A 49 8.80 79.31 -48.04
N ALA A 50 8.16 78.65 -49.01
CA ALA A 50 7.59 79.24 -50.22
C ALA A 50 8.54 80.23 -50.95
N PRO A 51 9.77 79.81 -51.30
CA PRO A 51 10.75 80.70 -51.92
C PRO A 51 10.31 81.17 -53.31
N THR A 52 10.68 82.39 -53.69
CA THR A 52 10.41 83.00 -55.00
C THR A 52 11.69 83.41 -55.71
N PHE A 53 11.63 83.85 -56.97
CA PHE A 53 12.82 84.37 -57.68
C PHE A 53 13.47 85.57 -56.99
N ALA A 54 12.73 86.31 -56.17
CA ALA A 54 13.29 87.33 -55.28
C ALA A 54 14.14 86.77 -54.13
N SER A 55 14.02 85.47 -53.82
CA SER A 55 14.78 84.79 -52.76
C SER A 55 16.20 84.42 -53.22
N ILE A 56 16.46 84.39 -54.53
CA ILE A 56 17.77 84.04 -55.09
C ILE A 56 18.78 85.14 -54.77
N GLN A 57 19.89 84.76 -54.15
CA GLN A 57 20.95 85.68 -53.76
C GLN A 57 21.83 86.03 -54.97
N THR A 58 22.01 87.33 -55.18
CA THR A 58 22.92 87.92 -56.18
C THR A 58 23.64 89.10 -55.55
N ASN A 59 24.80 89.47 -56.07
CA ASN A 59 25.62 90.54 -55.50
C ASN A 59 25.15 91.94 -55.92
N GLU A 60 24.50 92.04 -57.08
CA GLU A 60 24.03 93.30 -57.67
C GLU A 60 22.50 93.43 -57.59
N PRO A 61 21.96 94.66 -57.45
CA PRO A 61 20.53 94.90 -57.57
C PRO A 61 20.07 94.90 -59.04
N ASN A 62 18.75 94.91 -59.29
CA ASN A 62 18.15 94.96 -60.63
C ASN A 62 18.48 93.74 -61.52
N VAL A 63 18.59 92.57 -60.92
CA VAL A 63 18.75 91.31 -61.65
C VAL A 63 17.41 90.81 -62.19
N VAL A 64 17.39 90.46 -63.48
CA VAL A 64 16.24 89.89 -64.17
C VAL A 64 16.54 88.43 -64.50
N TRP A 65 15.58 87.53 -64.23
CA TRP A 65 15.78 86.08 -64.36
C TRP A 65 15.15 85.52 -65.62
N TYR A 66 15.78 84.49 -66.17
CA TYR A 66 15.41 83.83 -67.40
C TYR A 66 15.59 82.31 -67.30
N SER A 67 14.83 81.56 -68.10
CA SER A 67 14.97 80.10 -68.23
C SER A 67 16.00 79.67 -69.29
N ALA A 68 16.59 80.61 -70.03
CA ALA A 68 17.54 80.35 -71.10
C ALA A 68 18.71 81.34 -71.10
N ALA A 69 19.88 80.88 -71.59
CA ALA A 69 21.10 81.67 -71.65
C ALA A 69 21.01 82.89 -72.58
N THR A 70 20.15 82.84 -73.60
CA THR A 70 19.90 83.94 -74.55
C THR A 70 18.41 84.00 -74.94
N GLY A 71 17.84 85.20 -75.06
CA GLY A 71 16.42 85.39 -75.40
C GLY A 71 15.46 84.95 -74.29
N GLY A 72 14.20 84.70 -74.65
CA GLY A 72 13.15 84.28 -73.71
C GLY A 72 12.45 85.44 -72.99
N THR A 73 11.43 85.11 -72.21
CA THR A 73 10.67 86.07 -71.38
C THR A 73 11.24 86.14 -69.97
N ALA A 74 11.33 87.35 -69.43
CA ALA A 74 11.74 87.56 -68.05
C ALA A 74 10.77 86.86 -67.07
N ILE A 75 11.33 86.19 -66.06
CA ILE A 75 10.59 85.53 -65.00
C ILE A 75 10.28 86.56 -63.91
N PRO A 76 9.01 86.79 -63.55
CA PRO A 76 8.65 87.72 -62.49
C PRO A 76 9.27 87.32 -61.14
N ALA A 77 9.75 88.31 -60.38
CA ALA A 77 10.38 88.07 -59.08
C ALA A 77 9.44 87.40 -58.04
N THR A 78 8.12 87.52 -58.22
CA THR A 78 7.09 86.88 -57.39
C THR A 78 6.80 85.42 -57.75
N THR A 79 7.38 84.91 -58.85
CA THR A 79 7.20 83.52 -59.27
C THR A 79 7.83 82.59 -58.23
N ALA A 80 7.14 81.50 -57.86
CA ALA A 80 7.70 80.50 -56.94
C ALA A 80 8.91 79.79 -57.56
N LEU A 81 9.92 79.48 -56.74
CA LEU A 81 11.08 78.71 -57.20
C LEU A 81 10.70 77.25 -57.43
N THR A 82 11.24 76.69 -58.51
CA THR A 82 11.31 75.26 -58.75
C THR A 82 12.76 74.86 -58.96
N SER A 83 13.11 73.62 -58.63
CA SER A 83 14.47 73.12 -58.90
C SER A 83 14.78 73.18 -60.39
N GLY A 84 15.94 73.72 -60.76
CA GLY A 84 16.29 73.93 -62.15
C GLY A 84 17.52 74.83 -62.32
N THR A 85 17.88 75.10 -63.57
CA THR A 85 18.96 76.04 -63.90
C THR A 85 18.36 77.28 -64.52
N TYR A 86 18.72 78.45 -63.99
CA TYR A 86 18.22 79.75 -64.39
C TYR A 86 19.37 80.71 -64.71
N TYR A 87 19.06 81.75 -65.47
CA TYR A 87 20.03 82.70 -65.99
C TYR A 87 19.66 84.13 -65.57
N ALA A 88 20.59 84.82 -64.93
CA ALA A 88 20.43 86.19 -64.44
C ALA A 88 21.09 87.19 -65.40
N ALA A 89 20.35 88.22 -65.81
CA ALA A 89 20.86 89.38 -66.56
C ALA A 89 20.81 90.63 -65.68
N LEU A 90 21.80 91.51 -65.79
CA LEU A 90 21.78 92.79 -65.10
C LEU A 90 21.02 93.81 -65.95
N LEU A 91 19.97 94.41 -65.41
CA LEU A 91 19.23 95.47 -66.08
C LEU A 91 19.73 96.84 -65.62
N ASP A 92 20.27 97.63 -66.55
CA ASP A 92 20.65 99.01 -66.28
C ASP A 92 19.40 99.88 -66.14
N ALA A 93 19.22 100.49 -64.96
CA ALA A 93 18.03 101.23 -64.62
C ALA A 93 17.86 102.56 -65.40
N VAL A 94 18.93 103.07 -66.03
CA VAL A 94 18.91 104.35 -66.77
C VAL A 94 18.65 104.13 -68.24
N THR A 95 19.31 103.14 -68.84
CA THR A 95 19.25 102.86 -70.27
C THR A 95 18.22 101.78 -70.63
N GLY A 96 17.80 100.96 -69.66
CA GLY A 96 16.93 99.81 -69.88
C GLY A 96 17.59 98.66 -70.63
N CYS A 97 18.91 98.72 -70.85
CA CYS A 97 19.67 97.65 -71.49
C CYS A 97 19.96 96.52 -70.49
N GLU A 98 19.96 95.28 -70.97
CA GLU A 98 20.39 94.10 -70.21
C GLU A 98 21.82 93.70 -70.59
N SER A 99 22.56 93.14 -69.64
CA SER A 99 23.87 92.55 -69.89
C SER A 99 23.82 91.49 -71.00
N SER A 100 24.71 91.60 -72.00
CA SER A 100 24.77 90.68 -73.14
C SER A 100 25.10 89.23 -72.77
N VAL A 101 25.75 89.01 -71.62
CA VAL A 101 26.05 87.69 -71.04
C VAL A 101 25.29 87.53 -69.72
N ARG A 102 24.64 86.39 -69.52
CA ARG A 102 23.86 86.05 -68.32
C ARG A 102 24.64 85.12 -67.39
N LEU A 103 24.47 85.31 -66.07
CA LEU A 103 24.99 84.43 -65.02
C LEU A 103 24.12 83.19 -64.87
N LEU A 104 24.71 82.00 -64.89
CA LEU A 104 24.01 80.73 -64.62
C LEU A 104 23.95 80.47 -63.10
N VAL A 105 22.75 80.16 -62.58
CA VAL A 105 22.53 79.71 -61.20
C VAL A 105 21.65 78.46 -61.19
N THR A 106 22.09 77.44 -60.47
CA THR A 106 21.29 76.23 -60.20
C THR A 106 20.52 76.39 -58.90
N ILE A 107 19.22 76.10 -58.94
CA ILE A 107 18.31 76.18 -57.81
C ILE A 107 17.85 74.77 -57.45
N SER A 108 17.84 74.47 -56.17
CA SER A 108 17.38 73.20 -55.61
C SER A 108 16.35 73.47 -54.52
N VAL A 109 15.10 73.05 -54.73
CA VAL A 109 14.00 73.18 -53.77
C VAL A 109 13.67 71.79 -53.23
N THR A 110 13.85 71.60 -51.92
CA THR A 110 13.64 70.29 -51.26
C THR A 110 12.39 70.28 -50.36
N ASN A 111 11.79 69.09 -50.23
CA ASN A 111 10.67 68.81 -49.33
C ASN A 111 10.86 67.40 -48.74
N PRO A 112 11.26 67.26 -47.47
CA PRO A 112 11.29 65.98 -46.78
C PRO A 112 9.92 65.29 -46.79
N ALA A 113 9.91 63.96 -46.66
CA ALA A 113 8.68 63.19 -46.49
C ALA A 113 7.97 63.56 -45.16
N THR A 114 6.66 63.36 -45.10
CA THR A 114 5.91 63.48 -43.84
C THR A 114 6.21 62.29 -42.93
N PRO A 115 6.40 62.48 -41.62
CA PRO A 115 6.56 61.35 -40.70
C PRO A 115 5.34 60.42 -40.71
N THR A 116 5.53 59.17 -40.30
CA THR A 116 4.48 58.16 -40.14
C THR A 116 4.51 57.55 -38.72
N THR A 117 3.39 56.96 -38.31
CA THR A 117 3.26 56.20 -37.05
C THR A 117 2.36 55.00 -37.29
N THR A 118 2.52 53.95 -36.50
CA THR A 118 1.58 52.82 -36.43
C THR A 118 0.43 53.06 -35.46
N ASP A 119 0.53 54.10 -34.63
CA ASP A 119 -0.47 54.49 -33.64
C ASP A 119 -0.59 56.02 -33.59
N ASP A 120 -1.70 56.53 -34.12
CA ASP A 120 -2.04 57.96 -34.14
C ASP A 120 -2.81 58.40 -32.88
N THR A 121 -3.06 57.48 -31.93
CA THR A 121 -3.71 57.71 -30.64
C THR A 121 -2.95 57.04 -29.49
N GLN A 122 -1.92 57.71 -28.98
CA GLN A 122 -1.00 57.13 -28.00
C GLN A 122 -1.40 57.49 -26.57
N SER A 123 -1.48 56.47 -25.71
CA SER A 123 -1.83 56.62 -24.29
C SER A 123 -0.63 56.37 -23.38
N PHE A 124 -0.45 57.21 -22.37
CA PHE A 124 0.65 57.12 -21.42
C PHE A 124 0.16 57.24 -19.96
N CYS A 125 0.84 56.56 -19.04
CA CYS A 125 0.55 56.71 -17.61
C CYS A 125 1.20 57.96 -17.04
N ILE A 126 0.44 58.75 -16.28
CA ILE A 126 0.96 59.96 -15.63
C ILE A 126 2.16 59.68 -14.71
N THR A 127 2.18 58.51 -14.07
CA THR A 127 3.25 58.06 -13.16
C THR A 127 4.58 57.80 -13.86
N ALA A 128 4.57 57.56 -15.17
CA ALA A 128 5.78 57.38 -15.97
C ALA A 128 6.45 58.71 -16.36
N ALA A 129 5.83 59.85 -16.04
CA ALA A 129 6.28 61.20 -16.41
C ALA A 129 6.73 61.31 -17.89
N PRO A 130 5.86 60.94 -18.85
CA PRO A 130 6.22 60.91 -20.26
C PRO A 130 6.54 62.32 -20.79
N THR A 131 7.45 62.39 -21.76
CA THR A 131 7.89 63.62 -22.45
C THR A 131 7.64 63.50 -23.95
N VAL A 132 7.76 64.60 -24.70
CA VAL A 132 7.56 64.62 -26.16
C VAL A 132 8.46 63.61 -26.89
N ALA A 133 9.64 63.30 -26.35
CA ALA A 133 10.51 62.25 -26.88
C ALA A 133 9.88 60.84 -26.85
N ASN A 134 8.86 60.62 -26.01
CA ASN A 134 8.18 59.34 -25.88
C ASN A 134 7.11 59.10 -26.97
N ILE A 135 6.72 60.14 -27.72
CA ILE A 135 5.77 59.97 -28.84
C ILE A 135 6.44 59.09 -29.90
N GLN A 136 5.83 57.95 -30.17
CA GLN A 136 6.32 56.98 -31.15
C GLN A 136 6.05 57.46 -32.58
N VAL A 137 7.08 57.34 -33.42
CA VAL A 137 7.07 57.60 -34.87
C VAL A 137 8.03 56.62 -35.54
N ASN A 138 7.86 56.38 -36.83
CA ASN A 138 8.65 55.40 -37.58
C ASN A 138 10.00 55.96 -38.06
N GLU A 139 10.08 57.27 -38.31
CA GLU A 139 11.25 57.95 -38.85
C GLU A 139 12.04 58.72 -37.77
N PRO A 140 13.37 58.83 -37.92
CA PRO A 140 14.18 59.69 -37.07
C PRO A 140 14.05 61.18 -37.45
N ASN A 141 14.58 62.06 -36.59
CA ASN A 141 14.64 63.52 -36.81
C ASN A 141 13.27 64.20 -36.93
N VAL A 142 12.25 63.65 -36.26
CA VAL A 142 10.94 64.27 -36.13
C VAL A 142 10.98 65.35 -35.05
N VAL A 143 10.65 66.57 -35.44
CA VAL A 143 10.44 67.71 -34.53
C VAL A 143 8.95 67.96 -34.36
N TRP A 144 8.53 68.36 -33.16
CA TRP A 144 7.12 68.44 -32.79
C TRP A 144 6.63 69.86 -32.62
N TYR A 145 5.36 70.06 -32.96
CA TYR A 145 4.67 71.35 -32.91
C TYR A 145 3.27 71.20 -32.31
N SER A 146 2.72 72.30 -31.80
CA SER A 146 1.34 72.36 -31.30
C SER A 146 0.32 72.74 -32.37
N THR A 147 0.76 73.05 -33.59
CA THR A 147 -0.09 73.49 -34.70
C THR A 147 0.25 72.75 -36.00
N PRO A 148 -0.73 72.56 -36.90
CA PRO A 148 -0.53 71.86 -38.17
C PRO A 148 0.38 72.64 -39.14
N THR A 149 0.50 73.96 -39.00
CA THR A 149 1.42 74.82 -39.75
C THR A 149 2.01 75.91 -38.83
N GLY A 150 3.23 76.37 -39.13
CA GLY A 150 3.93 77.39 -38.32
C GLY A 150 4.19 76.95 -36.87
N GLY A 151 4.29 77.92 -35.96
CA GLY A 151 4.48 77.65 -34.52
C GLY A 151 5.94 77.39 -34.12
N ALA A 152 6.18 77.37 -32.80
CA ALA A 152 7.49 77.07 -32.23
C ALA A 152 7.67 75.56 -32.04
N VAL A 153 8.90 75.07 -32.23
CA VAL A 153 9.28 73.68 -31.95
C VAL A 153 9.11 73.40 -30.45
N ILE A 154 8.46 72.29 -30.12
CA ILE A 154 8.32 71.79 -28.75
C ILE A 154 9.58 71.00 -28.40
N ALA A 155 10.24 71.36 -27.29
CA ALA A 155 11.42 70.65 -26.83
C ALA A 155 11.10 69.19 -26.49
N SER A 156 11.99 68.27 -26.85
CA SER A 156 11.82 66.83 -26.62
C SER A 156 11.68 66.45 -25.14
N THR A 157 12.21 67.28 -24.23
CA THR A 157 12.11 67.13 -22.77
C THR A 157 10.81 67.67 -22.17
N THR A 158 9.94 68.28 -22.97
CA THR A 158 8.67 68.84 -22.48
C THR A 158 7.77 67.71 -22.01
N PRO A 159 7.21 67.76 -20.78
CA PRO A 159 6.25 66.77 -20.32
C PRO A 159 5.03 66.69 -21.25
N LEU A 160 4.55 65.49 -21.56
CA LEU A 160 3.33 65.32 -22.33
C LEU A 160 2.11 65.71 -21.50
N ALA A 161 1.21 66.43 -22.17
CA ALA A 161 -0.15 66.67 -21.72
C ALA A 161 -1.15 66.13 -22.74
N ASN A 162 -2.39 65.91 -22.30
CA ASN A 162 -3.52 65.59 -23.18
C ASN A 162 -3.62 66.61 -24.32
N GLY A 163 -3.62 66.14 -25.56
CA GLY A 163 -3.70 67.03 -26.70
C GLY A 163 -3.21 66.42 -28.00
N ILE A 164 -3.11 67.26 -29.02
CA ILE A 164 -2.69 66.88 -30.36
C ILE A 164 -1.30 67.47 -30.62
N TYR A 165 -0.39 66.65 -31.14
CA TYR A 165 0.97 67.02 -31.50
C TYR A 165 1.18 66.80 -33.00
N TYR A 166 1.92 67.71 -33.64
CA TYR A 166 2.18 67.68 -35.08
C TYR A 166 3.68 67.48 -35.36
N GLY A 167 4.06 66.34 -35.92
CA GLY A 167 5.46 65.98 -36.21
C GLY A 167 5.87 66.36 -37.63
N ALA A 168 7.03 66.98 -37.80
CA ALA A 168 7.65 67.25 -39.11
C ALA A 168 9.02 66.58 -39.18
N ILE A 169 9.40 66.00 -40.33
CA ILE A 169 10.78 65.55 -40.52
C ILE A 169 11.63 66.79 -40.80
N SER A 170 12.67 67.02 -40.00
CA SER A 170 13.67 68.06 -40.23
C SER A 170 14.96 67.43 -40.77
N ASN A 171 15.39 67.86 -41.96
CA ASN A 171 16.67 67.45 -42.53
C ASN A 171 17.81 68.07 -41.71
N PRO A 172 18.68 67.28 -41.06
CA PRO A 172 19.74 67.80 -40.20
C PRO A 172 20.83 68.58 -40.95
N ALA A 173 20.99 68.36 -42.27
CA ALA A 173 22.01 69.05 -43.07
C ALA A 173 21.55 70.42 -43.56
N THR A 174 20.27 70.55 -43.92
CA THR A 174 19.72 71.77 -44.55
C THR A 174 18.74 72.53 -43.66
N GLY A 175 18.33 71.96 -42.52
CA GLY A 175 17.28 72.51 -41.66
C GLY A 175 15.89 72.46 -42.31
N CYS A 176 15.73 71.73 -43.41
CA CYS A 176 14.50 71.74 -44.18
C CYS A 176 13.44 70.84 -43.58
N GLU A 177 12.20 71.34 -43.45
CA GLU A 177 11.08 70.58 -42.90
C GLU A 177 10.07 70.12 -43.95
N SER A 178 9.41 69.00 -43.67
CA SER A 178 8.29 68.51 -44.46
C SER A 178 7.11 69.51 -44.45
N VAL A 179 6.56 69.80 -45.62
CA VAL A 179 5.41 70.73 -45.77
C VAL A 179 4.18 70.25 -44.99
N THR A 180 3.93 68.95 -45.00
CA THR A 180 2.85 68.29 -44.25
C THR A 180 3.40 67.67 -42.97
N ARG A 181 2.67 67.83 -41.87
CA ARG A 181 3.00 67.29 -40.54
C ARG A 181 2.10 66.09 -40.18
N LEU A 182 2.66 65.10 -39.48
CA LEU A 182 1.93 63.98 -38.90
C LEU A 182 1.16 64.42 -37.66
N GLN A 183 -0.13 64.11 -37.56
CA GLN A 183 -0.93 64.37 -36.37
C GLN A 183 -0.93 63.14 -35.43
N VAL A 184 -0.60 63.34 -34.15
CA VAL A 184 -0.72 62.31 -33.10
C VAL A 184 -1.54 62.85 -31.92
N THR A 185 -2.56 62.10 -31.51
CA THR A 185 -3.35 62.40 -30.31
C THR A 185 -2.72 61.70 -29.11
N VAL A 186 -2.41 62.46 -28.06
CA VAL A 186 -1.83 61.95 -26.82
C VAL A 186 -2.87 62.00 -25.71
N THR A 187 -3.05 60.87 -25.02
CA THR A 187 -3.86 60.77 -23.80
C THR A 187 -3.01 60.37 -22.60
N ILE A 188 -3.13 61.10 -21.50
CA ILE A 188 -2.48 60.87 -20.21
C ILE A 188 -3.52 60.28 -19.26
N GLU A 189 -3.31 59.01 -18.93
CA GLU A 189 -4.19 58.24 -18.06
C GLU A 189 -3.72 58.35 -16.61
N ASN A 190 -4.67 58.63 -15.72
CA ASN A 190 -4.43 58.78 -14.28
C ASN A 190 -5.48 57.98 -13.49
N THR A 191 -5.05 56.91 -12.84
CA THR A 191 -5.89 56.16 -11.90
C THR A 191 -5.73 56.75 -10.50
N THR A 192 -6.61 57.69 -10.17
CA THR A 192 -6.54 58.47 -8.91
C THR A 192 -7.22 57.80 -7.72
N ALA A 193 -8.07 56.79 -7.94
CA ALA A 193 -8.79 56.12 -6.86
C ALA A 193 -7.98 54.95 -6.30
N THR A 194 -7.80 54.91 -4.98
CA THR A 194 -7.39 53.69 -4.26
C THR A 194 -8.66 52.89 -3.98
N PRO A 195 -8.70 51.57 -4.27
CA PRO A 195 -9.90 50.78 -4.02
C PRO A 195 -10.27 50.74 -2.53
N THR A 196 -11.54 50.46 -2.23
CA THR A 196 -12.10 50.39 -0.87
C THR A 196 -12.73 49.02 -0.59
N THR A 197 -12.93 48.69 0.68
CA THR A 197 -13.55 47.43 1.13
C THR A 197 -14.46 47.68 2.33
N ASN A 198 -15.47 46.83 2.53
CA ASN A 198 -16.34 46.88 3.71
C ASN A 198 -15.64 46.33 4.96
N SER A 199 -14.61 45.49 4.78
CA SER A 199 -13.82 44.96 5.88
C SER A 199 -12.36 44.78 5.49
N ALA A 200 -11.47 45.45 6.24
CA ALA A 200 -10.03 45.29 6.11
C ALA A 200 -9.52 43.91 6.57
N THR A 201 -10.36 43.13 7.26
CA THR A 201 -10.08 41.74 7.62
C THR A 201 -11.22 40.85 7.13
N GLN A 202 -10.92 39.91 6.23
CA GLN A 202 -11.90 39.05 5.60
C GLN A 202 -11.59 37.59 5.92
N ASN A 203 -12.59 36.87 6.40
CA ASN A 203 -12.46 35.48 6.80
C ASN A 203 -13.10 34.58 5.75
N PHE A 204 -12.40 33.52 5.36
CA PHE A 204 -12.86 32.52 4.40
C PHE A 204 -12.69 31.12 5.00
N CYS A 205 -13.42 30.15 4.44
CA CYS A 205 -13.37 28.76 4.86
C CYS A 205 -12.73 27.92 3.75
N SER A 206 -11.69 27.15 4.08
CA SER A 206 -10.90 26.40 3.09
C SER A 206 -11.72 25.38 2.31
N VAL A 207 -12.82 24.86 2.89
CA VAL A 207 -13.72 23.89 2.22
C VAL A 207 -14.46 24.49 1.02
N ASN A 208 -14.61 25.82 0.96
CA ASN A 208 -15.28 26.51 -0.14
C ASN A 208 -14.32 26.82 -1.30
N ALA A 209 -13.05 26.42 -1.20
CA ALA A 209 -11.99 26.69 -2.18
C ALA A 209 -11.95 28.17 -2.65
N PRO A 210 -11.85 29.14 -1.72
CA PRO A 210 -11.83 30.56 -2.07
C PRO A 210 -10.61 30.90 -2.95
N THR A 211 -10.77 31.88 -3.81
CA THR A 211 -9.75 32.43 -4.73
C THR A 211 -9.57 33.93 -4.51
N ILE A 212 -8.57 34.53 -5.15
CA ILE A 212 -8.34 35.98 -5.13
C ILE A 212 -9.58 36.78 -5.56
N ALA A 213 -10.36 36.26 -6.52
CA ALA A 213 -11.62 36.88 -6.95
C ALA A 213 -12.66 37.00 -5.83
N ASN A 214 -12.53 36.24 -4.74
CA ASN A 214 -13.45 36.29 -3.60
C ASN A 214 -13.11 37.39 -2.60
N ILE A 215 -11.97 38.08 -2.71
CA ILE A 215 -11.67 39.22 -1.84
C ILE A 215 -12.63 40.36 -2.18
N GLN A 216 -13.41 40.78 -1.19
CA GLN A 216 -14.44 41.81 -1.37
C GLN A 216 -13.82 43.20 -1.46
N VAL A 217 -14.12 43.90 -2.55
CA VAL A 217 -13.84 45.32 -2.81
C VAL A 217 -15.07 46.00 -3.41
N ASN A 218 -15.11 47.32 -3.39
CA ASN A 218 -16.28 48.09 -3.83
C ASN A 218 -16.19 48.52 -5.31
N GLU A 219 -14.98 48.57 -5.86
CA GLU A 219 -14.71 49.01 -7.23
C GLU A 219 -14.44 47.81 -8.17
N PRO A 220 -14.79 47.92 -9.46
CA PRO A 220 -14.41 46.94 -10.47
C PRO A 220 -12.92 47.07 -10.84
N ASN A 221 -12.39 46.07 -11.54
CA ASN A 221 -11.02 46.06 -12.11
C ASN A 221 -9.89 46.20 -11.08
N VAL A 222 -10.10 45.70 -9.86
CA VAL A 222 -9.03 45.60 -8.84
C VAL A 222 -8.12 44.42 -9.15
N VAL A 223 -6.84 44.71 -9.31
CA VAL A 223 -5.76 43.74 -9.46
C VAL A 223 -5.03 43.60 -8.12
N TRP A 224 -4.71 42.36 -7.73
CA TRP A 224 -4.14 42.05 -6.42
C TRP A 224 -2.65 41.73 -6.48
N TYR A 225 -1.94 42.07 -5.41
CA TYR A 225 -0.51 41.88 -5.24
C TYR A 225 -0.17 41.36 -3.84
N SER A 226 1.00 40.73 -3.71
CA SER A 226 1.54 40.26 -2.42
C SER A 226 2.39 41.31 -1.70
N THR A 227 2.65 42.45 -2.33
CA THR A 227 3.51 43.53 -1.81
C THR A 227 2.82 44.89 -1.95
N SER A 228 3.19 45.82 -1.07
CA SER A 228 2.65 47.18 -1.05
C SER A 228 3.07 48.03 -2.24
N THR A 229 4.17 47.69 -2.92
CA THR A 229 4.72 48.40 -4.09
C THR A 229 5.40 47.41 -5.04
N GLY A 230 5.17 47.53 -6.35
CA GLY A 230 5.77 46.64 -7.36
C GLY A 230 5.22 45.21 -7.32
N GLY A 231 6.00 44.25 -7.80
CA GLY A 231 5.62 42.83 -7.83
C GLY A 231 4.72 42.44 -9.01
N THR A 232 4.47 41.14 -9.13
CA THR A 232 3.62 40.57 -10.19
C THR A 232 2.18 40.48 -9.71
N ALA A 233 1.24 40.82 -10.60
CA ALA A 233 -0.19 40.67 -10.34
C ALA A 233 -0.54 39.20 -10.05
N ILE A 234 -1.32 38.97 -9.00
CA ILE A 234 -1.81 37.64 -8.64
C ILE A 234 -3.05 37.34 -9.49
N PRO A 235 -3.07 36.24 -10.27
CA PRO A 235 -4.24 35.87 -11.05
C PRO A 235 -5.49 35.70 -10.18
N ALA A 236 -6.63 36.17 -10.66
CA ALA A 236 -7.91 36.11 -9.95
C ALA A 236 -8.34 34.67 -9.58
N THR A 237 -7.88 33.66 -10.34
CA THR A 237 -8.13 32.24 -10.12
C THR A 237 -7.20 31.58 -9.09
N THR A 238 -6.20 32.31 -8.59
CA THR A 238 -5.26 31.77 -7.59
C THR A 238 -6.00 31.44 -6.30
N ALA A 239 -5.77 30.25 -5.75
CA ALA A 239 -6.34 29.85 -4.47
C ALA A 239 -5.90 30.81 -3.36
N LEU A 240 -6.86 31.20 -2.54
CA LEU A 240 -6.64 32.13 -1.46
C LEU A 240 -5.99 31.41 -0.27
N ILE A 241 -4.99 32.04 0.34
CA ILE A 241 -4.34 31.56 1.56
C ILE A 241 -4.35 32.68 2.61
N THR A 242 -4.14 32.34 3.88
CA THR A 242 -4.01 33.34 4.94
C THR A 242 -2.82 34.25 4.66
N GLY A 243 -3.04 35.56 4.66
CA GLY A 243 -2.01 36.53 4.32
C GLY A 243 -2.56 37.95 4.15
N THR A 244 -1.67 38.85 3.73
CA THR A 244 -2.03 40.24 3.44
C THR A 244 -1.94 40.48 1.94
N TYR A 245 -3.00 41.05 1.38
CA TYR A 245 -3.13 41.32 -0.05
C TYR A 245 -3.29 42.82 -0.30
N TYR A 246 -2.75 43.28 -1.43
CA TYR A 246 -2.69 44.68 -1.81
C TYR A 246 -3.42 44.91 -3.14
N GLY A 247 -4.54 45.63 -3.12
CA GLY A 247 -5.38 45.86 -4.29
C GLY A 247 -5.10 47.21 -4.95
N ALA A 248 -4.93 47.22 -6.28
CA ALA A 248 -4.80 48.42 -7.10
C ALA A 248 -5.85 48.43 -8.21
N ILE A 249 -6.39 49.60 -8.55
CA ILE A 249 -7.23 49.73 -9.75
C ILE A 249 -6.31 49.91 -10.95
N ALA A 250 -6.46 49.07 -11.96
CA ALA A 250 -5.77 49.20 -13.24
C ALA A 250 -6.70 49.86 -14.28
N SER A 251 -6.18 50.84 -15.04
CA SER A 251 -6.90 51.37 -16.21
C SER A 251 -6.88 50.39 -17.37
N ASN A 252 -7.67 50.67 -18.41
CA ASN A 252 -7.72 49.86 -19.63
C ASN A 252 -6.40 49.80 -20.40
N VAL A 253 -5.46 50.71 -20.11
CA VAL A 253 -4.10 50.74 -20.68
C VAL A 253 -3.02 50.30 -19.68
N GLY A 254 -3.42 49.75 -18.52
CA GLY A 254 -2.51 49.19 -17.53
C GLY A 254 -1.88 50.21 -16.56
N CYS A 255 -2.44 51.41 -16.44
CA CYS A 255 -1.96 52.38 -15.45
C CYS A 255 -2.54 52.07 -14.06
N GLU A 256 -1.67 51.91 -13.07
CA GLU A 256 -2.06 51.62 -11.69
C GLU A 256 -1.81 52.79 -10.74
N ASN A 257 -2.66 52.92 -9.73
CA ASN A 257 -2.44 53.84 -8.63
C ASN A 257 -1.23 53.35 -7.80
N PRO A 258 -0.25 54.22 -7.48
CA PRO A 258 0.88 53.83 -6.63
C PRO A 258 0.48 53.47 -5.20
N ILE A 259 -0.72 53.86 -4.74
CA ILE A 259 -1.25 53.55 -3.42
C ILE A 259 -2.23 52.38 -3.53
N ARG A 260 -1.95 51.28 -2.82
CA ARG A 260 -2.76 50.04 -2.81
C ARG A 260 -3.60 49.90 -1.54
N LEU A 261 -4.81 49.36 -1.67
CA LEU A 261 -5.67 48.95 -0.55
C LEU A 261 -5.09 47.72 0.13
N ILE A 262 -5.01 47.71 1.47
CA ILE A 262 -4.54 46.55 2.24
C ILE A 262 -5.75 45.75 2.74
N VAL A 263 -5.77 44.45 2.47
CA VAL A 263 -6.75 43.50 3.03
C VAL A 263 -6.03 42.33 3.69
N VAL A 264 -6.33 42.09 4.97
CA VAL A 264 -5.90 40.89 5.69
C VAL A 264 -6.92 39.79 5.45
N VAL A 265 -6.44 38.66 4.96
CA VAL A 265 -7.25 37.49 4.67
C VAL A 265 -6.89 36.39 5.64
N ASN A 266 -7.90 35.82 6.30
CA ASN A 266 -7.76 34.61 7.11
C ASN A 266 -8.52 33.48 6.43
N VAL A 267 -7.80 32.46 5.97
CA VAL A 267 -8.40 31.21 5.47
C VAL A 267 -8.37 30.20 6.59
N ASN A 268 -9.54 29.95 7.17
CA ASN A 268 -9.72 29.01 8.26
C ASN A 268 -9.95 27.59 7.72
N THR A 269 -9.37 26.60 8.37
CA THR A 269 -9.63 25.18 8.10
C THR A 269 -10.47 24.62 9.25
N PRO A 270 -11.58 23.90 9.00
CA PRO A 270 -12.34 23.30 10.08
C PRO A 270 -11.48 22.27 10.84
N GLY A 271 -11.68 22.15 12.15
CA GLY A 271 -11.18 21.00 12.90
C GLY A 271 -11.74 19.70 12.31
N ILE A 272 -10.95 18.63 12.33
CA ILE A 272 -11.40 17.30 11.94
C ILE A 272 -11.40 16.45 13.20
N VAL A 273 -12.60 16.02 13.61
CA VAL A 273 -12.71 15.03 14.69
C VAL A 273 -12.26 13.69 14.14
N THR A 274 -11.33 13.08 14.84
CA THR A 274 -10.78 11.73 14.63
C THR A 274 -10.81 10.99 15.97
N THR A 275 -10.72 9.67 15.91
CA THR A 275 -10.65 8.82 17.10
C THR A 275 -9.61 7.72 16.85
N PRO A 276 -8.90 7.23 17.88
CA PRO A 276 -7.98 6.09 17.72
C PRO A 276 -8.68 4.83 17.18
N ARG A 277 -9.97 4.66 17.50
CA ARG A 277 -10.78 3.49 17.12
C ARG A 277 -12.23 3.91 16.86
N THR A 278 -12.76 3.59 15.69
CA THR A 278 -14.17 3.86 15.33
C THR A 278 -15.16 2.97 16.05
N THR A 279 -14.69 1.89 16.69
CA THR A 279 -15.44 1.11 17.67
C THR A 279 -14.77 1.21 19.03
N GLN A 280 -15.49 1.73 20.01
CA GLN A 280 -15.04 1.88 21.39
C GLN A 280 -15.87 0.99 22.31
N THR A 281 -15.21 0.21 23.14
CA THR A 281 -15.84 -0.73 24.07
C THR A 281 -15.73 -0.17 25.48
N PHE A 282 -16.86 -0.09 26.18
CA PHE A 282 -16.94 0.40 27.54
C PHE A 282 -17.49 -0.68 28.48
N CYS A 283 -17.31 -0.46 29.78
CA CYS A 283 -17.84 -1.31 30.83
C CYS A 283 -19.20 -0.79 31.26
N LEU A 284 -20.22 -1.64 31.23
CA LEU A 284 -21.58 -1.20 31.56
C LEU A 284 -21.71 -0.75 33.03
N SER A 285 -20.90 -1.34 33.91
CA SER A 285 -20.80 -1.01 35.34
C SER A 285 -20.25 0.37 35.64
N ASP A 286 -19.36 0.89 34.78
CA ASP A 286 -18.81 2.25 34.93
C ASP A 286 -19.82 3.34 34.60
N THR A 287 -21.00 2.97 34.09
CA THR A 287 -22.07 3.91 33.68
C THR A 287 -21.57 5.01 32.73
N PRO A 288 -20.86 4.66 31.64
CA PRO A 288 -20.19 5.62 30.78
C PRO A 288 -21.20 6.57 30.11
N THR A 289 -20.75 7.77 29.84
CA THR A 289 -21.49 8.88 29.25
C THR A 289 -20.83 9.36 27.95
N ILE A 290 -21.44 10.34 27.28
CA ILE A 290 -20.89 10.94 26.06
C ILE A 290 -19.48 11.50 26.26
N GLU A 291 -19.16 12.00 27.46
CA GLU A 291 -17.84 12.55 27.80
C GLU A 291 -16.72 11.48 27.75
N ASP A 292 -17.08 10.21 27.93
CA ASP A 292 -16.12 9.10 27.90
C ASP A 292 -15.74 8.68 26.46
N ILE A 293 -16.45 9.17 25.43
CA ILE A 293 -16.12 8.87 24.04
C ILE A 293 -14.80 9.57 23.66
N VAL A 294 -13.78 8.77 23.35
CA VAL A 294 -12.43 9.24 23.06
C VAL A 294 -12.32 9.78 21.63
N VAL A 295 -11.94 11.04 21.51
CA VAL A 295 -11.68 11.75 20.25
C VAL A 295 -10.44 12.65 20.40
N ASN A 296 -9.87 13.12 19.30
CA ASN A 296 -8.69 14.01 19.31
C ASN A 296 -9.00 15.47 19.68
N GLU A 297 -10.25 15.91 19.51
CA GLU A 297 -10.65 17.30 19.73
C GLU A 297 -11.30 17.47 21.11
N PRO A 298 -10.89 18.46 21.93
CA PRO A 298 -11.47 18.68 23.26
C PRO A 298 -12.86 19.33 23.20
N ASN A 299 -13.23 19.99 22.10
CA ASN A 299 -14.49 20.71 21.94
C ASN A 299 -15.36 20.04 20.87
N VAL A 300 -16.05 18.96 21.25
CA VAL A 300 -16.86 18.14 20.34
C VAL A 300 -18.32 18.09 20.79
N VAL A 301 -19.23 18.15 19.81
CA VAL A 301 -20.66 17.93 20.02
C VAL A 301 -21.05 16.59 19.42
N TYR A 302 -21.85 15.82 20.16
CA TYR A 302 -22.32 14.52 19.75
C TYR A 302 -23.81 14.52 19.39
N TYR A 303 -24.18 13.65 18.46
CA TYR A 303 -25.54 13.44 17.99
C TYR A 303 -25.85 11.95 17.89
N SER A 304 -27.14 11.60 17.95
CA SER A 304 -27.63 10.23 17.75
C SER A 304 -27.85 9.85 16.27
N SER A 305 -27.63 10.78 15.33
CA SER A 305 -27.87 10.59 13.89
C SER A 305 -26.73 11.20 13.06
N ALA A 306 -26.48 10.62 11.88
CA ALA A 306 -25.52 11.13 10.90
C ALA A 306 -25.88 12.53 10.38
N THR A 307 -27.18 12.86 10.33
CA THR A 307 -27.70 14.15 9.89
C THR A 307 -28.84 14.63 10.81
N GLY A 308 -28.96 15.95 10.99
CA GLY A 308 -29.99 16.56 11.84
C GLY A 308 -29.85 16.21 13.34
N GLY A 309 -30.96 16.31 14.07
CA GLY A 309 -31.02 16.00 15.50
C GLY A 309 -30.55 17.12 16.44
N THR A 310 -30.86 16.98 17.72
CA THR A 310 -30.38 17.86 18.79
C THR A 310 -29.04 17.36 19.34
N PRO A 311 -28.12 18.27 19.71
CA PRO A 311 -26.92 17.91 20.47
C PRO A 311 -27.25 17.08 21.71
N LEU A 312 -26.46 16.05 21.96
CA LEU A 312 -26.52 15.26 23.19
C LEU A 312 -25.74 15.98 24.30
N ALA A 313 -26.25 15.95 25.53
CA ALA A 313 -25.54 16.48 26.68
C ALA A 313 -24.37 15.56 27.06
N ALA A 314 -23.28 16.13 27.58
CA ALA A 314 -22.07 15.40 27.96
C ALA A 314 -22.35 14.26 28.96
N ASN A 315 -23.28 14.46 29.88
CA ASN A 315 -23.70 13.49 30.89
C ASN A 315 -24.74 12.46 30.40
N THR A 316 -25.05 12.41 29.10
CA THR A 316 -26.01 11.42 28.57
C THR A 316 -25.40 10.02 28.67
N PRO A 317 -26.05 9.04 29.34
CA PRO A 317 -25.54 7.67 29.41
C PRO A 317 -25.41 7.04 28.03
N LEU A 318 -24.34 6.29 27.81
CA LEU A 318 -24.12 5.56 26.58
C LEU A 318 -25.06 4.35 26.47
N THR A 319 -25.37 4.01 25.23
CA THR A 319 -26.09 2.80 24.81
C THR A 319 -25.36 2.18 23.63
N ALA A 320 -25.58 0.89 23.36
CA ALA A 320 -24.89 0.17 22.29
C ALA A 320 -25.42 0.61 20.92
N THR A 321 -24.88 1.71 20.41
CA THR A 321 -25.28 2.35 19.16
C THR A 321 -24.13 3.17 18.59
N THR A 322 -24.35 3.83 17.45
CA THR A 322 -23.38 4.75 16.86
C THR A 322 -23.71 6.20 17.20
N TYR A 323 -22.74 6.92 17.75
CA TYR A 323 -22.79 8.36 18.02
C TYR A 323 -22.01 9.12 16.96
N TYR A 324 -22.43 10.34 16.65
CA TYR A 324 -21.87 11.14 15.57
C TYR A 324 -21.26 12.42 16.12
N ALA A 325 -19.95 12.54 16.01
CA ALA A 325 -19.16 13.65 16.54
C ALA A 325 -18.90 14.72 15.48
N VAL A 326 -19.00 15.99 15.87
CA VAL A 326 -18.64 17.15 15.06
C VAL A 326 -17.92 18.16 15.95
N PRO A 327 -16.89 18.87 15.48
CA PRO A 327 -16.26 19.89 16.31
C PRO A 327 -17.29 20.98 16.62
N LEU A 328 -17.31 21.46 17.86
CA LEU A 328 -18.19 22.55 18.30
C LEU A 328 -17.89 23.78 17.43
N ASN A 329 -18.94 24.33 16.81
CA ASN A 329 -18.84 25.51 15.94
C ASN A 329 -18.16 26.65 16.71
N ASN A 330 -16.92 26.98 16.34
CA ASN A 330 -16.29 28.17 16.86
C ASN A 330 -16.93 29.36 16.16
N THR A 331 -17.85 30.03 16.85
CA THR A 331 -18.59 31.21 16.35
C THR A 331 -17.67 32.39 15.97
N THR A 332 -16.37 32.31 16.26
CA THR A 332 -15.36 33.30 15.87
C THR A 332 -14.75 33.05 14.48
N ASN A 333 -14.80 31.82 13.95
CA ASN A 333 -13.98 31.41 12.80
C ASN A 333 -14.75 31.00 11.53
N GLY A 334 -16.09 30.96 11.56
CA GLY A 334 -16.95 30.89 10.37
C GLY A 334 -16.76 29.68 9.45
N CYS A 335 -16.13 28.60 9.92
CA CYS A 335 -15.77 27.45 9.09
C CYS A 335 -16.19 26.15 9.77
N VAL A 336 -17.33 25.60 9.34
CA VAL A 336 -17.91 24.38 9.91
C VAL A 336 -17.67 23.18 9.00
N ASN A 337 -17.25 22.06 9.58
CA ASN A 337 -17.29 20.77 8.89
C ASN A 337 -18.69 20.18 9.10
N THR A 338 -19.44 19.96 8.03
CA THR A 338 -20.78 19.36 8.10
C THR A 338 -20.73 17.82 8.16
N SER A 339 -19.56 17.23 7.91
CA SER A 339 -19.37 15.78 8.01
C SER A 339 -19.13 15.37 9.46
N ARG A 340 -19.96 14.47 9.98
CA ARG A 340 -19.83 13.94 11.34
C ARG A 340 -19.05 12.63 11.32
N LEU A 341 -18.14 12.44 12.28
CA LEU A 341 -17.46 11.16 12.51
C LEU A 341 -18.40 10.21 13.26
N GLY A 342 -18.71 9.05 12.69
CA GLY A 342 -19.43 7.99 13.39
C GLY A 342 -18.51 7.18 14.31
N ILE A 343 -18.87 7.06 15.58
CA ILE A 343 -18.22 6.22 16.59
C ILE A 343 -19.23 5.22 17.11
N THR A 344 -18.98 3.93 16.88
CA THR A 344 -19.80 2.84 17.39
C THR A 344 -19.39 2.51 18.81
N VAL A 345 -20.34 2.59 19.73
CA VAL A 345 -20.19 2.21 21.14
C VAL A 345 -20.67 0.77 21.32
N GLN A 346 -19.83 -0.03 21.97
CA GLN A 346 -20.16 -1.39 22.41
C GLN A 346 -19.89 -1.52 23.91
N PHE A 347 -20.51 -2.50 24.55
CA PHE A 347 -20.23 -2.85 25.94
C PHE A 347 -19.52 -4.20 26.01
N ALA A 348 -18.53 -4.31 26.89
CA ALA A 348 -17.98 -5.60 27.26
C ALA A 348 -19.10 -6.43 27.90
N ASN A 349 -19.37 -7.62 27.36
CA ASN A 349 -20.42 -8.50 27.85
C ASN A 349 -19.88 -9.92 28.03
N ASP A 350 -19.63 -10.26 29.29
CA ASP A 350 -19.12 -11.58 29.65
C ASP A 350 -20.22 -12.64 29.82
N ALA A 351 -21.50 -12.27 29.67
CA ALA A 351 -22.60 -13.23 29.73
C ALA A 351 -22.44 -14.35 28.69
N LEU A 352 -21.90 -14.04 27.51
CA LEU A 352 -21.72 -14.98 26.40
C LEU A 352 -20.48 -15.88 26.52
N VAL A 353 -19.55 -15.59 27.44
CA VAL A 353 -18.36 -16.41 27.64
C VAL A 353 -18.74 -17.72 28.35
N GLN A 354 -18.30 -18.85 27.80
CA GLN A 354 -18.54 -20.21 28.31
C GLN A 354 -17.20 -20.94 28.48
N ILE A 355 -17.17 -21.93 29.37
CA ILE A 355 -16.05 -22.89 29.45
C ILE A 355 -16.23 -23.87 28.29
N THR A 356 -15.16 -24.10 27.53
CA THR A 356 -15.12 -25.08 26.44
C THR A 356 -14.34 -26.32 26.88
N THR A 357 -14.75 -27.48 26.38
CA THR A 357 -14.09 -28.77 26.61
C THR A 357 -14.06 -29.55 25.30
N SER A 358 -13.08 -30.44 25.16
CA SER A 358 -13.05 -31.44 24.09
C SER A 358 -14.02 -32.60 24.34
N ASP A 359 -14.44 -32.79 25.59
CA ASP A 359 -15.27 -33.90 26.04
C ASP A 359 -16.18 -33.47 27.21
N ASP A 360 -17.48 -33.60 27.04
CA ASP A 360 -18.52 -33.30 28.02
C ASP A 360 -18.95 -34.53 28.86
N THR A 361 -18.45 -35.72 28.50
CA THR A 361 -18.64 -37.01 29.20
C THR A 361 -17.31 -37.69 29.52
N PRO A 362 -16.43 -37.02 30.30
CA PRO A 362 -15.05 -37.46 30.49
C PRO A 362 -14.93 -38.82 31.18
N CYS A 363 -13.94 -39.62 30.78
CA CYS A 363 -13.66 -40.89 31.42
C CYS A 363 -12.91 -40.70 32.76
N VAL A 364 -13.28 -41.48 33.77
CA VAL A 364 -12.56 -41.49 35.06
C VAL A 364 -11.07 -41.84 34.84
N PHE A 365 -10.17 -41.16 35.57
CA PHE A 365 -8.71 -41.24 35.41
C PHE A 365 -8.14 -40.90 34.02
N GLN A 366 -8.93 -40.31 33.12
CA GLN A 366 -8.44 -39.65 31.91
C GLN A 366 -8.24 -38.16 32.18
N GLY A 367 -7.22 -37.54 31.56
CA GLY A 367 -7.02 -36.10 31.63
C GLY A 367 -7.81 -35.37 30.54
N VAL A 368 -8.74 -34.50 30.93
CA VAL A 368 -9.53 -33.67 29.99
C VAL A 368 -9.24 -32.20 30.22
N THR A 369 -9.05 -31.44 29.14
CA THR A 369 -8.69 -30.03 29.20
C THR A 369 -9.92 -29.14 29.01
N TYR A 370 -10.11 -28.23 29.96
CA TYR A 370 -11.14 -27.21 29.96
C TYR A 370 -10.48 -25.84 29.76
N SER A 371 -11.07 -25.00 28.93
CA SER A 371 -10.53 -23.67 28.63
C SER A 371 -11.61 -22.60 28.59
N ILE A 372 -11.21 -21.34 28.70
CA ILE A 372 -12.09 -20.19 28.58
C ILE A 372 -11.47 -19.15 27.64
N GLY A 373 -12.30 -18.40 26.91
CA GLY A 373 -11.83 -17.45 25.88
C GLY A 373 -10.76 -16.47 26.39
N ASN A 374 -9.77 -16.21 25.51
CA ASN A 374 -8.53 -15.49 25.82
C ASN A 374 -8.77 -14.00 26.18
N GLY A 375 -7.90 -13.42 27.02
CA GLY A 375 -7.87 -11.99 27.37
C GLY A 375 -8.42 -11.61 28.75
N LYS A 376 -8.43 -12.53 29.71
CA LYS A 376 -8.79 -12.27 31.12
C LYS A 376 -7.56 -12.41 32.02
N SER A 377 -7.67 -12.01 33.28
CA SER A 377 -6.56 -12.10 34.25
C SER A 377 -7.03 -12.69 35.58
N ASN A 378 -6.07 -13.12 36.42
CA ASN A 378 -6.33 -13.65 37.76
C ASN A 378 -7.31 -14.85 37.76
N TYR A 379 -7.03 -15.84 36.92
CA TYR A 379 -7.83 -17.05 36.85
C TYR A 379 -7.75 -17.84 38.17
N VAL A 380 -8.88 -18.34 38.65
CA VAL A 380 -8.97 -19.23 39.81
C VAL A 380 -9.88 -20.37 39.43
N TRP A 381 -9.26 -21.53 39.15
CA TRP A 381 -9.96 -22.74 38.79
C TRP A 381 -10.36 -23.53 40.03
N THR A 382 -11.62 -23.92 40.12
CA THR A 382 -12.18 -24.73 41.21
C THR A 382 -12.86 -25.95 40.60
N ILE A 383 -12.40 -27.14 41.00
CA ILE A 383 -12.88 -28.43 40.50
C ILE A 383 -13.57 -29.18 41.64
N SER A 384 -14.76 -29.73 41.38
CA SER A 384 -15.41 -30.70 42.26
C SER A 384 -15.27 -32.11 41.68
N ASN A 385 -15.03 -33.11 42.52
CA ASN A 385 -14.93 -34.53 42.12
C ASN A 385 -13.80 -34.86 41.12
N GLY A 386 -12.77 -34.03 41.07
CA GLY A 386 -11.61 -34.21 40.20
C GLY A 386 -10.37 -33.52 40.77
N THR A 387 -9.22 -33.78 40.15
CA THR A 387 -7.93 -33.20 40.51
C THR A 387 -7.31 -32.51 39.31
N ILE A 388 -6.66 -31.36 39.55
CA ILE A 388 -5.94 -30.65 38.50
C ILE A 388 -4.61 -31.37 38.25
N LEU A 389 -4.37 -31.80 37.02
CA LEU A 389 -3.10 -32.38 36.59
C LEU A 389 -2.11 -31.31 36.16
N THR A 390 -2.56 -30.40 35.28
CA THR A 390 -1.75 -29.34 34.68
C THR A 390 -2.58 -28.08 34.41
N GLY A 391 -1.92 -26.92 34.33
CA GLY A 391 -2.60 -25.63 34.21
C GLY A 391 -3.30 -25.21 35.50
N GLY A 392 -4.32 -24.35 35.38
CA GLY A 392 -5.13 -23.91 36.51
C GLY A 392 -4.50 -22.81 37.38
N GLY A 393 -3.34 -22.28 37.02
CA GLY A 393 -2.72 -21.12 37.67
C GLY A 393 -3.42 -19.80 37.34
N THR A 394 -2.98 -18.72 37.98
CA THR A 394 -3.60 -17.38 37.83
C THR A 394 -3.44 -16.74 36.45
N SER A 395 -2.55 -17.29 35.65
CA SER A 395 -2.28 -16.87 34.27
C SER A 395 -2.74 -17.89 33.23
N ASP A 396 -3.32 -19.02 33.68
CA ASP A 396 -3.72 -20.10 32.80
C ASP A 396 -5.20 -19.95 32.47
N ASP A 397 -5.49 -19.71 31.18
CA ASP A 397 -6.84 -19.72 30.62
C ASP A 397 -7.39 -21.14 30.39
N SER A 398 -6.67 -22.16 30.85
CA SER A 398 -7.04 -23.56 30.77
C SER A 398 -6.58 -24.38 31.98
N VAL A 399 -7.25 -25.51 32.19
CA VAL A 399 -6.94 -26.49 33.22
C VAL A 399 -7.18 -27.90 32.69
N THR A 400 -6.26 -28.82 32.94
CA THR A 400 -6.44 -30.24 32.65
C THR A 400 -6.81 -30.96 33.93
N VAL A 401 -7.96 -31.64 33.93
CA VAL A 401 -8.55 -32.29 35.10
C VAL A 401 -8.57 -33.79 34.89
N SER A 402 -8.16 -34.54 35.92
CA SER A 402 -8.42 -35.98 36.03
C SER A 402 -9.51 -36.24 37.05
N TRP A 403 -10.54 -36.95 36.62
CA TRP A 403 -11.72 -37.25 37.44
C TRP A 403 -11.43 -38.42 38.37
N SER A 404 -11.79 -38.26 39.65
CA SER A 404 -11.45 -39.24 40.69
C SER A 404 -12.46 -40.37 40.79
N ASP A 405 -13.73 -40.08 40.52
CA ASP A 405 -14.84 -41.03 40.60
C ASP A 405 -15.87 -40.79 39.48
N VAL A 406 -16.63 -41.83 39.14
CA VAL A 406 -17.77 -41.76 38.21
C VAL A 406 -18.91 -40.96 38.84
N GLY A 407 -19.59 -40.13 38.06
CA GLY A 407 -20.72 -39.32 38.52
C GLY A 407 -20.60 -37.83 38.18
N PRO A 408 -21.38 -36.95 38.86
CA PRO A 408 -21.38 -35.53 38.56
C PRO A 408 -20.06 -34.86 38.99
N GLY A 409 -19.57 -33.96 38.15
CA GLY A 409 -18.43 -33.10 38.42
C GLY A 409 -18.71 -31.68 37.95
N THR A 410 -17.96 -30.71 38.48
CA THR A 410 -18.08 -29.30 38.07
C THR A 410 -16.71 -28.69 37.89
N VAL A 411 -16.54 -28.00 36.77
CA VAL A 411 -15.39 -27.13 36.49
C VAL A 411 -15.88 -25.68 36.63
N SER A 412 -15.32 -24.93 37.56
CA SER A 412 -15.58 -23.49 37.69
C SER A 412 -14.31 -22.69 37.52
N VAL A 413 -14.42 -21.52 36.89
CA VAL A 413 -13.33 -20.55 36.79
C VAL A 413 -13.85 -19.18 37.16
N THR A 414 -13.15 -18.55 38.10
CA THR A 414 -13.31 -17.13 38.43
C THR A 414 -12.17 -16.35 37.79
N TYR A 415 -12.46 -15.22 37.16
CA TYR A 415 -11.45 -14.37 36.53
C TYR A 415 -11.84 -12.90 36.64
N VAL A 416 -10.86 -12.02 36.46
CA VAL A 416 -11.04 -10.57 36.30
C VAL A 416 -11.11 -10.25 34.81
N ASN A 417 -12.19 -9.59 34.40
CA ASN A 417 -12.42 -9.23 33.01
C ASN A 417 -11.74 -7.92 32.61
N THR A 418 -11.94 -7.51 31.35
CA THR A 418 -11.39 -6.25 30.80
C THR A 418 -11.98 -5.00 31.43
N CYS A 419 -12.99 -5.16 32.30
CA CYS A 419 -13.64 -4.11 33.08
C CYS A 419 -13.22 -4.14 34.55
N ASP A 420 -12.16 -4.89 34.88
CA ASP A 420 -11.73 -5.14 36.25
C ASP A 420 -12.81 -5.75 37.17
N GLU A 421 -13.85 -6.36 36.58
CA GLU A 421 -14.91 -7.05 37.32
C GLU A 421 -14.57 -8.52 37.51
N THR A 422 -14.92 -9.06 38.67
CA THR A 422 -14.78 -10.49 38.95
C THR A 422 -16.00 -11.25 38.42
N THR A 423 -15.78 -12.14 37.46
CA THR A 423 -16.80 -13.00 36.86
C THR A 423 -16.50 -14.47 37.17
N THR A 424 -17.55 -15.27 37.45
CA THR A 424 -17.43 -16.72 37.62
C THR A 424 -18.25 -17.45 36.56
N LYS A 425 -17.65 -18.48 35.95
CA LYS A 425 -18.31 -19.40 35.02
C LYS A 425 -18.17 -20.82 35.54
N SER A 426 -19.20 -21.63 35.31
CA SER A 426 -19.25 -23.03 35.74
C SER A 426 -19.77 -23.90 34.61
N LEU A 427 -19.19 -25.08 34.46
CA LEU A 427 -19.58 -26.14 33.55
C LEU A 427 -19.77 -27.42 34.37
N ASN A 428 -20.95 -28.02 34.26
CA ASN A 428 -21.22 -29.34 34.85
C ASN A 428 -20.86 -30.41 33.82
N VAL A 429 -20.23 -31.49 34.29
CA VAL A 429 -19.90 -32.67 33.49
C VAL A 429 -20.42 -33.92 34.17
N THR A 430 -20.61 -34.99 33.39
CA THR A 430 -20.97 -36.31 33.92
C THR A 430 -19.85 -37.28 33.58
N VAL A 431 -19.06 -37.66 34.59
CA VAL A 431 -17.92 -38.56 34.44
C VAL A 431 -18.42 -39.99 34.22
N ALA A 432 -17.91 -40.65 33.19
CA ALA A 432 -18.25 -42.02 32.82
C ALA A 432 -17.10 -43.01 33.12
N THR A 433 -17.42 -44.30 33.05
CA THR A 433 -16.43 -45.38 33.07
C THR A 433 -16.16 -45.85 31.63
N CYS A 434 -14.89 -45.90 31.26
CA CYS A 434 -14.43 -46.25 29.91
C CYS A 434 -13.24 -47.23 29.98
N SER A 435 -13.16 -48.01 31.06
CA SER A 435 -12.14 -49.04 31.29
C SER A 435 -12.50 -50.32 30.56
N ASP A 436 -11.59 -50.80 29.71
CA ASP A 436 -11.73 -52.05 28.97
C ASP A 436 -10.34 -52.70 28.90
N LEU A 437 -10.19 -53.86 29.53
CA LEU A 437 -8.98 -54.69 29.45
C LEU A 437 -9.25 -55.88 28.54
N THR A 438 -8.24 -56.29 27.79
CA THR A 438 -8.27 -57.56 27.05
C THR A 438 -7.10 -58.42 27.47
N ILE A 439 -7.30 -59.74 27.48
CA ILE A 439 -6.22 -60.68 27.75
C ILE A 439 -6.05 -61.66 26.59
N THR A 440 -4.79 -62.00 26.30
CA THR A 440 -4.43 -63.08 25.38
C THR A 440 -3.44 -64.03 26.05
N ASN A 441 -3.45 -65.29 25.61
CA ASN A 441 -2.56 -66.32 26.12
C ASN A 441 -2.12 -67.19 24.95
N THR A 442 -0.81 -67.37 24.80
CA THR A 442 -0.21 -68.14 23.70
C THR A 442 0.87 -69.05 24.25
N VAL A 443 1.15 -70.16 23.54
CA VAL A 443 2.19 -71.11 23.94
C VAL A 443 3.24 -71.25 22.84
N SER A 444 4.51 -71.30 23.24
CA SER A 444 5.66 -71.36 22.32
C SER A 444 5.71 -72.65 21.48
N ASN A 445 5.22 -73.76 22.02
CA ASN A 445 5.10 -75.04 21.31
C ASN A 445 3.81 -75.75 21.74
N PRO A 446 2.79 -75.85 20.86
CA PRO A 446 1.54 -76.54 21.19
C PRO A 446 1.64 -78.06 21.18
N ASN A 447 2.72 -78.64 20.63
CA ASN A 447 2.93 -80.09 20.54
C ASN A 447 4.34 -80.52 21.04
N PRO A 448 4.67 -80.30 22.32
CA PRO A 448 5.95 -80.68 22.91
C PRO A 448 6.03 -82.18 23.24
N ASN A 449 7.24 -82.70 23.40
CA ASN A 449 7.45 -83.99 24.07
C ASN A 449 7.42 -83.80 25.60
N PHE A 450 7.27 -84.89 26.35
CA PHE A 450 7.43 -84.83 27.80
C PHE A 450 8.86 -84.49 28.18
N GLY A 451 9.02 -83.66 29.20
CA GLY A 451 10.32 -83.12 29.62
C GLY A 451 10.80 -81.94 28.77
N ASP A 452 10.09 -81.55 27.70
CA ASP A 452 10.34 -80.29 27.02
C ASP A 452 9.84 -79.12 27.90
N GLU A 453 10.47 -77.95 27.72
CA GLU A 453 10.01 -76.71 28.34
C GLU A 453 9.21 -75.90 27.32
N VAL A 454 8.02 -75.44 27.72
CA VAL A 454 7.17 -74.52 26.96
C VAL A 454 7.04 -73.18 27.67
N VAL A 455 6.86 -72.11 26.93
CA VAL A 455 6.61 -70.77 27.48
C VAL A 455 5.17 -70.38 27.14
N PHE A 456 4.40 -70.06 28.18
CA PHE A 456 3.12 -69.37 28.04
C PHE A 456 3.37 -67.87 28.11
N THR A 457 2.88 -67.13 27.12
CA THR A 457 2.96 -65.66 27.08
C THR A 457 1.55 -65.10 27.23
N ILE A 458 1.27 -64.55 28.41
CA ILE A 458 0.04 -63.88 28.78
C ILE A 458 0.23 -62.39 28.53
N THR A 459 -0.66 -61.76 27.76
CA THR A 459 -0.61 -60.31 27.49
C THR A 459 -1.92 -59.66 27.92
N VAL A 460 -1.84 -58.64 28.78
CA VAL A 460 -2.96 -57.79 29.19
C VAL A 460 -2.83 -56.45 28.49
N ASN A 461 -3.89 -56.00 27.83
CA ASN A 461 -3.92 -54.72 27.12
C ASN A 461 -5.02 -53.84 27.70
N ASN A 462 -4.76 -52.55 27.91
CA ASN A 462 -5.80 -51.57 28.20
C ASN A 462 -6.25 -50.92 26.89
N VAL A 463 -7.41 -51.32 26.40
CA VAL A 463 -8.01 -50.79 25.17
C VAL A 463 -9.00 -49.64 25.44
N GLY A 464 -9.22 -49.31 26.71
CA GLY A 464 -9.96 -48.13 27.16
C GLY A 464 -9.17 -46.82 27.12
N GLU A 465 -9.83 -45.70 27.41
CA GLU A 465 -9.24 -44.36 27.32
C GLU A 465 -8.58 -43.86 28.63
N GLY A 466 -8.96 -44.46 29.76
CA GLY A 466 -8.47 -44.10 31.09
C GLY A 466 -7.33 -44.98 31.58
N THR A 467 -6.58 -44.49 32.58
CA THR A 467 -5.61 -45.35 33.28
C THR A 467 -6.34 -46.33 34.19
N ILE A 468 -6.01 -47.62 34.08
CA ILE A 468 -6.54 -48.68 34.93
C ILE A 468 -5.49 -49.06 35.97
N LYS A 469 -5.90 -49.24 37.22
CA LYS A 469 -5.05 -49.52 38.38
C LYS A 469 -5.46 -50.82 39.06
N ASN A 470 -4.58 -51.34 39.92
CA ASN A 470 -4.84 -52.50 40.77
C ASN A 470 -5.36 -53.73 39.98
N ILE A 471 -4.75 -54.01 38.82
CA ILE A 471 -5.17 -55.13 37.97
C ILE A 471 -4.62 -56.42 38.57
N LEU A 472 -5.49 -57.40 38.82
CA LEU A 472 -5.09 -58.74 39.24
C LEU A 472 -5.46 -59.76 38.16
N VAL A 473 -4.49 -60.56 37.77
CA VAL A 473 -4.64 -61.65 36.81
C VAL A 473 -4.34 -62.98 37.49
N SER A 474 -5.29 -63.90 37.44
CA SER A 474 -5.11 -65.29 37.86
C SER A 474 -4.43 -66.06 36.74
N GLU A 475 -3.29 -66.69 37.03
CA GLU A 475 -2.52 -67.53 36.10
C GLU A 475 -2.13 -68.81 36.83
N LEU A 476 -3.06 -69.77 36.84
CA LEU A 476 -2.93 -71.04 37.54
C LEU A 476 -2.16 -72.05 36.68
N ILE A 477 -1.02 -72.50 37.18
CA ILE A 477 -0.18 -73.54 36.58
C ILE A 477 -0.95 -74.88 36.58
N PRO A 478 -1.32 -75.39 35.39
CA PRO A 478 -2.05 -76.64 35.30
C PRO A 478 -1.22 -77.83 35.77
N SER A 479 -1.88 -78.89 36.27
CA SER A 479 -1.20 -80.06 36.84
C SER A 479 -0.34 -80.85 35.86
N GLY A 480 -0.50 -80.63 34.54
CA GLY A 480 0.36 -81.19 33.50
C GLY A 480 1.72 -80.51 33.38
N TYR A 481 2.02 -79.54 34.25
CA TYR A 481 3.26 -78.78 34.21
C TYR A 481 3.93 -78.65 35.57
N SER A 482 5.22 -78.39 35.57
CA SER A 482 5.94 -77.83 36.73
C SER A 482 6.62 -76.51 36.37
N LEU A 483 6.50 -75.51 37.24
CA LEU A 483 7.09 -74.19 37.05
C LEU A 483 8.62 -74.26 37.01
N VAL A 484 9.23 -73.67 35.97
CA VAL A 484 10.69 -73.53 35.82
C VAL A 484 11.11 -72.09 36.16
N SER A 485 10.51 -71.11 35.50
CA SER A 485 10.80 -69.69 35.70
C SER A 485 9.64 -68.83 35.20
N PHE A 486 9.63 -67.55 35.57
CA PHE A 486 8.71 -66.56 35.01
C PHE A 486 9.39 -65.21 34.89
N THR A 487 8.89 -64.36 33.99
CA THR A 487 9.31 -62.97 33.82
C THR A 487 8.12 -62.09 33.51
N THR A 488 8.09 -60.88 34.04
CA THR A 488 7.05 -59.87 33.77
C THR A 488 7.68 -58.64 33.12
N SER A 489 6.96 -57.99 32.20
CA SER A 489 7.35 -56.66 31.70
C SER A 489 7.07 -55.57 32.74
N ALA A 490 5.98 -55.70 33.49
CA ALA A 490 5.65 -54.88 34.66
C ALA A 490 4.85 -55.66 35.70
N GLY A 491 4.73 -55.09 36.90
CA GLY A 491 4.04 -55.75 38.01
C GLY A 491 4.81 -56.95 38.56
N VAL A 492 4.14 -57.72 39.43
CA VAL A 492 4.75 -58.84 40.16
C VAL A 492 3.85 -60.07 40.08
N TYR A 493 4.41 -61.20 39.63
CA TYR A 493 3.76 -62.51 39.70
C TYR A 493 4.24 -63.25 40.96
N ASP A 494 3.30 -63.69 41.78
CA ASP A 494 3.58 -64.51 42.96
C ASP A 494 3.31 -65.99 42.63
N PRO A 495 4.34 -66.86 42.55
CA PRO A 495 4.16 -68.27 42.22
C PRO A 495 3.48 -69.09 43.33
N ALA A 496 3.39 -68.57 44.57
CA ALA A 496 2.70 -69.25 45.66
C ALA A 496 1.18 -69.06 45.57
N THR A 497 0.73 -67.84 45.23
CA THR A 497 -0.70 -67.54 45.05
C THR A 497 -1.16 -67.67 43.60
N GLN A 498 -0.21 -67.73 42.65
CA GLN A 498 -0.45 -67.80 41.21
C GLN A 498 -1.24 -66.61 40.66
N VAL A 499 -0.92 -65.41 41.18
CA VAL A 499 -1.57 -64.14 40.82
C VAL A 499 -0.50 -63.15 40.33
N TRP A 500 -0.79 -62.49 39.21
CA TRP A 500 -0.01 -61.38 38.67
C TRP A 500 -0.70 -60.05 38.97
N THR A 501 0.01 -59.18 39.67
CA THR A 501 -0.48 -57.84 40.05
C THR A 501 0.19 -56.76 39.21
N ILE A 502 -0.61 -56.02 38.43
CA ILE A 502 -0.17 -54.87 37.63
C ILE A 502 -0.68 -53.59 38.32
N PRO A 503 0.21 -52.74 38.90
CA PRO A 503 -0.22 -51.57 39.68
C PRO A 503 -1.00 -50.54 38.87
N THR A 504 -0.59 -50.31 37.63
CA THR A 504 -1.19 -49.32 36.73
C THR A 504 -0.91 -49.71 35.28
N LEU A 505 -1.86 -49.43 34.40
CA LEU A 505 -1.77 -49.61 32.96
C LEU A 505 -2.48 -48.44 32.26
N SER A 506 -1.73 -47.60 31.57
CA SER A 506 -2.28 -46.45 30.82
C SER A 506 -3.10 -46.93 29.62
N GLY A 507 -4.04 -46.10 29.14
CA GLY A 507 -4.82 -46.41 27.94
C GLY A 507 -3.92 -46.60 26.71
N GLY A 508 -4.14 -47.69 25.96
CA GLY A 508 -3.34 -48.08 24.80
C GLY A 508 -2.06 -48.86 25.10
N GLU A 509 -1.70 -49.07 26.36
CA GLU A 509 -0.52 -49.83 26.77
C GLU A 509 -0.85 -51.31 27.02
N SER A 510 0.20 -52.14 26.97
CA SER A 510 0.12 -53.58 27.23
C SER A 510 1.26 -54.04 28.12
N GLU A 511 1.01 -55.06 28.92
CA GLU A 511 2.02 -55.73 29.75
C GLU A 511 1.95 -57.24 29.53
N THR A 512 3.08 -57.93 29.74
CA THR A 512 3.22 -59.36 29.54
C THR A 512 3.74 -60.08 30.78
N LEU A 513 3.25 -61.32 30.96
CA LEU A 513 3.78 -62.33 31.84
C LEU A 513 4.18 -63.54 30.99
N GLU A 514 5.46 -63.90 31.04
CA GLU A 514 5.97 -65.13 30.45
C GLU A 514 6.20 -66.17 31.55
N VAL A 515 5.58 -67.34 31.43
CA VAL A 515 5.72 -68.45 32.36
C VAL A 515 6.35 -69.63 31.63
N LYS A 516 7.55 -70.03 32.04
CA LYS A 516 8.25 -71.19 31.51
C LYS A 516 7.93 -72.42 32.35
N LEU A 517 7.40 -73.44 31.69
CA LEU A 517 6.85 -74.64 32.30
C LEU A 517 7.46 -75.90 31.68
N LEU A 518 7.82 -76.87 32.52
CA LEU A 518 8.23 -78.21 32.10
C LEU A 518 7.00 -79.10 31.90
N VAL A 519 6.89 -79.78 30.76
CA VAL A 519 5.75 -80.65 30.41
C VAL A 519 5.87 -82.00 31.12
N LEU A 520 4.91 -82.31 31.99
CA LEU A 520 4.84 -83.57 32.75
C LEU A 520 4.09 -84.65 31.97
N PRO A 521 4.27 -85.95 32.28
CA PRO A 521 3.58 -87.05 31.56
C PRO A 521 2.06 -87.12 31.73
N ASN A 522 1.53 -86.54 32.81
CA ASN A 522 0.12 -86.61 33.17
C ASN A 522 -0.33 -85.27 33.77
N GLY A 523 -1.60 -84.91 33.55
CA GLY A 523 -2.24 -83.76 34.17
C GLY A 523 -3.13 -83.00 33.19
N ASN A 524 -3.60 -81.83 33.63
CA ASN A 524 -4.30 -80.89 32.75
C ASN A 524 -3.27 -80.06 31.97
N TYR A 525 -3.45 -79.93 30.66
CA TYR A 525 -2.59 -79.12 29.79
C TYR A 525 -3.25 -77.82 29.32
N ASN A 526 -4.48 -77.55 29.77
CA ASN A 526 -5.20 -76.33 29.45
C ASN A 526 -4.81 -75.22 30.41
N ASN A 527 -4.05 -74.25 29.92
CA ASN A 527 -3.63 -73.07 30.67
C ASN A 527 -4.65 -71.94 30.45
N VAL A 528 -5.12 -71.34 31.55
CA VAL A 528 -6.16 -70.31 31.53
C VAL A 528 -5.69 -69.14 32.37
N ALA A 529 -5.64 -67.97 31.75
CA ALA A 529 -5.39 -66.70 32.40
C ALA A 529 -6.68 -65.88 32.46
N THR A 530 -6.97 -65.26 33.60
CA THR A 530 -8.21 -64.50 33.81
C THR A 530 -7.93 -63.21 34.58
N ILE A 531 -8.45 -62.08 34.08
CA ILE A 531 -8.46 -60.81 34.82
C ILE A 531 -9.59 -60.88 35.85
N GLU A 532 -9.24 -60.75 37.13
CA GLU A 532 -10.17 -60.93 38.25
C GLU A 532 -10.74 -59.60 38.76
N ILE A 533 -9.90 -58.55 38.81
CA ILE A 533 -10.30 -57.21 39.26
C ILE A 533 -9.42 -56.14 38.64
N SER A 534 -9.99 -54.95 38.50
CA SER A 534 -9.35 -53.72 38.06
C SER A 534 -10.02 -52.50 38.72
N THR A 535 -9.37 -51.34 38.70
CA THR A 535 -9.92 -50.06 39.17
C THR A 535 -9.61 -48.96 38.15
N PRO A 536 -10.60 -48.40 37.44
CA PRO A 536 -12.03 -48.67 37.53
C PRO A 536 -12.36 -50.08 37.05
N LEU A 537 -13.56 -50.57 37.41
CA LEU A 537 -14.00 -51.89 36.99
C LEU A 537 -14.08 -51.94 35.46
N ASP A 538 -13.57 -53.02 34.89
CA ASP A 538 -13.73 -53.31 33.48
C ASP A 538 -15.22 -53.37 33.08
N VAL A 539 -15.61 -52.62 32.05
CA VAL A 539 -16.99 -52.57 31.59
C VAL A 539 -17.36 -53.74 30.68
N ASP A 540 -16.38 -54.40 30.06
CA ASP A 540 -16.56 -55.59 29.23
C ASP A 540 -15.90 -56.82 29.88
N PRO A 541 -16.63 -57.64 30.65
CA PRO A 541 -16.06 -58.85 31.22
C PRO A 541 -15.85 -59.98 30.20
N THR A 542 -16.32 -59.86 28.95
CA THR A 542 -16.36 -60.99 28.01
C THR A 542 -15.01 -61.34 27.39
N ASN A 543 -14.06 -60.41 27.44
CA ASN A 543 -12.70 -60.50 26.90
C ASN A 543 -11.62 -60.67 28.01
N ASN A 544 -12.04 -60.91 29.25
CA ASN A 544 -11.20 -60.99 30.44
C ASN A 544 -10.67 -62.39 30.78
N SER A 545 -10.77 -63.35 29.85
CA SER A 545 -10.12 -64.65 30.00
C SER A 545 -9.56 -65.17 28.67
N ALA A 546 -8.37 -65.75 28.72
CA ALA A 546 -7.70 -66.35 27.56
C ALA A 546 -7.17 -67.74 27.91
N THR A 547 -7.28 -68.65 26.95
CA THR A 547 -6.89 -70.05 27.10
C THR A 547 -5.87 -70.44 26.05
N ALA A 548 -4.83 -71.16 26.47
CA ALA A 548 -3.87 -71.81 25.60
C ALA A 548 -3.81 -73.30 25.95
N PHE A 549 -3.98 -74.16 24.93
CA PHE A 549 -3.96 -75.61 25.08
C PHE A 549 -2.68 -76.18 24.47
N VAL A 550 -2.11 -77.17 25.14
CA VAL A 550 -0.98 -77.96 24.65
C VAL A 550 -1.43 -79.41 24.54
N GLU A 551 -1.04 -80.04 23.44
CA GLU A 551 -1.26 -81.46 23.18
C GLU A 551 0.10 -82.15 23.09
N PRO A 552 0.65 -82.66 24.22
CA PRO A 552 1.94 -83.32 24.22
C PRO A 552 1.96 -84.57 23.33
N ILE A 553 3.09 -84.77 22.64
CA ILE A 553 3.29 -85.93 21.77
C ILE A 553 3.40 -87.19 22.64
N CYS A 554 2.58 -88.19 22.32
CA CYS A 554 2.32 -89.35 23.15
C CYS A 554 2.38 -90.65 22.32
N LEU A 555 2.62 -91.81 22.95
CA LEU A 555 2.84 -93.11 22.29
C LEU A 555 4.07 -93.13 21.35
N THR A 556 5.12 -92.38 21.69
CA THR A 556 6.42 -92.47 21.01
C THR A 556 7.11 -93.77 21.42
N VAL A 557 7.51 -94.57 20.43
CA VAL A 557 8.20 -95.86 20.66
C VAL A 557 9.68 -95.68 20.40
N TYR A 558 10.51 -95.93 21.41
CA TYR A 558 11.97 -95.92 21.25
C TYR A 558 12.41 -97.28 20.71
N ASN A 559 12.83 -97.32 19.46
CA ASN A 559 13.10 -98.58 18.74
C ASN A 559 14.39 -99.29 19.20
N GLU A 560 15.13 -98.80 20.18
CA GLU A 560 16.39 -99.41 20.63
C GLU A 560 16.46 -99.39 22.15
N PHE A 561 16.87 -100.50 22.76
CA PHE A 561 17.15 -100.59 24.19
C PHE A 561 18.25 -101.63 24.46
N THR A 562 18.98 -101.44 25.56
CA THR A 562 20.20 -102.16 25.92
C THR A 562 20.06 -102.87 27.27
N PRO A 563 19.40 -104.04 27.35
CA PRO A 563 19.22 -104.77 28.61
C PRO A 563 20.53 -105.45 29.06
N ASN A 564 21.44 -104.66 29.62
CA ASN A 564 22.77 -105.06 30.13
C ASN A 564 22.94 -104.79 31.63
N ASN A 565 21.90 -104.25 32.29
CA ASN A 565 21.82 -103.91 33.70
C ASN A 565 22.85 -102.84 34.13
N ASP A 566 23.12 -101.87 33.26
CA ASP A 566 23.94 -100.68 33.56
C ASP A 566 23.12 -99.49 34.10
N GLY A 567 21.80 -99.63 34.17
CA GLY A 567 20.86 -98.62 34.63
C GLY A 567 20.38 -97.67 33.55
N GLN A 568 20.86 -97.79 32.31
CA GLN A 568 20.50 -96.95 31.17
C GLN A 568 19.86 -97.78 30.06
N ASN A 569 18.65 -97.38 29.64
CA ASN A 569 17.90 -98.02 28.55
C ASN A 569 17.75 -99.55 28.71
N ASP A 570 17.70 -100.05 29.95
CA ASP A 570 17.55 -101.49 30.23
C ASP A 570 16.16 -102.03 29.87
N LEU A 571 15.16 -101.16 29.77
CA LEU A 571 13.77 -101.51 29.54
C LEU A 571 13.24 -100.89 28.24
N PHE A 572 12.41 -101.64 27.52
CA PHE A 572 11.75 -101.14 26.31
C PHE A 572 10.70 -100.09 26.66
N ARG A 573 10.96 -98.83 26.32
CA ARG A 573 10.12 -97.70 26.71
C ARG A 573 9.22 -97.23 25.56
N ILE A 574 7.96 -96.97 25.90
CA ILE A 574 6.95 -96.32 25.07
C ILE A 574 6.35 -95.20 25.92
N ASP A 575 6.45 -93.96 25.45
CA ASP A 575 5.93 -92.82 26.22
C ASP A 575 4.39 -92.86 26.31
N CYS A 576 3.85 -92.56 27.50
CA CYS A 576 2.43 -92.63 27.87
C CYS A 576 1.74 -93.99 27.77
N ILE A 577 2.44 -95.11 27.62
CA ILE A 577 1.73 -96.38 27.47
C ILE A 577 0.83 -96.70 28.68
N GLU A 578 1.17 -96.15 29.85
CA GLU A 578 0.41 -96.18 31.09
C GLU A 578 -0.96 -95.46 31.02
N THR A 579 -1.13 -94.46 30.15
CA THR A 579 -2.42 -93.77 29.96
C THR A 579 -3.41 -94.61 29.14
N HIS A 580 -2.94 -95.71 28.58
CA HIS A 580 -3.73 -96.70 27.85
C HIS A 580 -3.81 -97.99 28.69
N PRO A 581 -4.61 -98.03 29.78
CA PRO A 581 -4.59 -99.14 30.75
C PRO A 581 -5.02 -100.49 30.15
N ASN A 582 -5.71 -100.46 29.01
CA ASN A 582 -6.14 -101.64 28.25
C ASN A 582 -5.15 -102.05 27.15
N ASN A 583 -3.96 -101.43 27.08
CA ASN A 583 -2.99 -101.71 26.03
C ASN A 583 -2.52 -103.18 26.06
N GLU A 584 -2.04 -103.67 24.93
CA GLU A 584 -1.37 -104.95 24.80
C GLU A 584 -0.15 -104.81 23.89
N LEU A 585 1.04 -105.06 24.44
CA LEU A 585 2.28 -105.17 23.69
C LEU A 585 2.49 -106.63 23.28
N LYS A 586 2.76 -106.86 22.00
CA LYS A 586 3.24 -108.13 21.44
C LYS A 586 4.53 -107.89 20.68
N VAL A 587 5.52 -108.75 20.91
CA VAL A 587 6.82 -108.70 20.22
C VAL A 587 7.10 -110.02 19.54
N PHE A 588 7.59 -109.94 18.30
CA PHE A 588 7.84 -111.05 17.40
C PHE A 588 9.30 -111.05 16.96
N ASN A 589 9.89 -112.23 16.79
CA ASN A 589 11.21 -112.34 16.17
C ASN A 589 11.16 -112.10 14.66
N ARG A 590 12.33 -112.10 14.00
CA ARG A 590 12.44 -111.88 12.54
C ARG A 590 11.67 -112.88 11.66
N TYR A 591 11.27 -114.03 12.20
CA TYR A 591 10.52 -115.07 11.49
C TYR A 591 9.01 -114.98 11.76
N GLY A 592 8.55 -113.95 12.50
CA GLY A 592 7.15 -113.76 12.85
C GLY A 592 6.66 -114.60 14.03
N ALA A 593 7.55 -115.28 14.75
CA ALA A 593 7.17 -116.03 15.96
C ALA A 593 7.05 -115.09 17.16
N LEU A 594 5.96 -115.20 17.92
CA LEU A 594 5.71 -114.44 19.14
C LEU A 594 6.74 -114.82 20.22
N VAL A 595 7.39 -113.83 20.80
CA VAL A 595 8.43 -114.01 21.83
C VAL A 595 8.13 -113.30 23.15
N TYR A 596 7.28 -112.26 23.11
CA TYR A 596 6.78 -111.58 24.29
C TYR A 596 5.36 -111.09 24.06
N SER A 597 4.50 -111.20 25.07
CA SER A 597 3.18 -110.59 25.06
C SER A 597 2.78 -110.17 26.47
N LYS A 598 2.39 -108.91 26.64
CA LYS A 598 1.89 -108.40 27.92
C LYS A 598 0.70 -107.47 27.69
N LYS A 599 -0.41 -107.79 28.36
CA LYS A 599 -1.53 -106.85 28.54
C LYS A 599 -1.20 -105.88 29.66
N LYS A 600 -1.67 -104.65 29.55
CA LYS A 600 -1.29 -103.53 30.42
C LYS A 600 0.23 -103.43 30.52
N TYR A 601 0.86 -103.19 29.37
CA TYR A 601 2.30 -102.94 29.32
C TYR A 601 2.61 -101.64 30.06
N GLU A 602 3.65 -101.67 30.90
CA GLU A 602 3.99 -100.59 31.85
C GLU A 602 5.49 -100.26 31.77
N ASN A 603 6.08 -100.34 30.57
CA ASN A 603 7.51 -100.07 30.33
C ASN A 603 8.47 -100.93 31.16
N ASP A 604 8.11 -102.18 31.41
CA ASP A 604 8.80 -103.07 32.34
C ASP A 604 9.49 -104.27 31.67
N TRP A 605 9.64 -104.25 30.33
CA TRP A 605 10.23 -105.36 29.61
C TRP A 605 11.73 -105.17 29.35
N ASP A 606 12.52 -106.13 29.84
CA ASP A 606 13.98 -106.22 29.78
C ASP A 606 14.50 -107.09 28.61
N GLY A 607 13.63 -107.45 27.66
CA GLY A 607 14.00 -108.35 26.57
C GLY A 607 14.01 -109.83 26.95
N THR A 608 13.41 -110.24 28.08
CA THR A 608 13.20 -111.64 28.45
C THR A 608 11.91 -112.21 27.83
N ALA A 609 11.96 -113.43 27.30
CA ALA A 609 10.79 -114.09 26.72
C ALA A 609 9.77 -114.51 27.80
N ASN A 610 8.48 -114.25 27.59
CA ASN A 610 7.42 -114.67 28.53
C ASN A 610 6.41 -115.68 27.92
N VAL A 611 6.58 -116.03 26.65
CA VAL A 611 5.83 -117.10 25.97
C VAL A 611 6.78 -118.25 25.63
N SER A 612 6.26 -119.47 25.52
CA SER A 612 7.03 -120.64 25.10
C SER A 612 6.75 -120.94 23.62
N GLY A 613 7.80 -121.18 22.85
CA GLY A 613 7.69 -121.51 21.42
C GLY A 613 9.05 -121.80 20.81
N VAL A 614 9.59 -120.84 20.06
CA VAL A 614 10.95 -120.90 19.49
C VAL A 614 12.07 -120.62 20.51
N ILE A 615 11.70 -120.04 21.65
CA ILE A 615 12.56 -119.75 22.81
C ILE A 615 11.76 -120.12 24.07
N ASN A 616 12.43 -120.55 25.14
CA ASN A 616 11.71 -120.93 26.35
C ASN A 616 11.29 -119.68 27.13
N ARG A 617 10.17 -119.79 27.83
CA ARG A 617 9.77 -118.79 28.82
C ARG A 617 10.89 -118.62 29.86
N GLY A 618 11.31 -117.39 30.09
CA GLY A 618 12.37 -117.01 31.02
C GLY A 618 13.75 -116.87 30.37
N ASP A 619 13.92 -117.29 29.11
CA ASP A 619 15.17 -117.09 28.39
C ASP A 619 15.28 -115.64 27.89
N MET A 620 16.48 -115.06 27.98
CA MET A 620 16.78 -113.75 27.40
C MET A 620 16.79 -113.85 25.87
N LEU A 621 16.08 -112.93 25.21
CA LEU A 621 16.05 -112.89 23.74
C LEU A 621 17.42 -112.49 23.18
N PRO A 622 17.99 -113.17 22.16
CA PRO A 622 19.27 -112.79 21.57
C PRO A 622 19.31 -111.35 21.02
N THR A 623 20.52 -110.79 20.91
CA THR A 623 20.74 -109.52 20.20
C THR A 623 20.21 -109.59 18.77
N GLY A 624 19.45 -108.59 18.35
CA GLY A 624 18.90 -108.52 17.00
C GLY A 624 17.64 -107.66 16.87
N THR A 625 17.09 -107.64 15.65
CA THR A 625 15.85 -106.92 15.33
C THR A 625 14.63 -107.79 15.60
N TYR A 626 13.66 -107.18 16.27
CA TYR A 626 12.34 -107.71 16.60
C TYR A 626 11.28 -106.76 16.04
N PHE A 627 10.04 -107.23 15.97
CA PHE A 627 8.90 -106.45 15.51
C PHE A 627 7.86 -106.37 16.61
N TYR A 628 7.35 -105.17 16.88
CA TYR A 628 6.29 -104.99 17.87
C TYR A 628 4.94 -104.69 17.22
N VAL A 629 3.89 -105.08 17.92
CA VAL A 629 2.52 -104.65 17.71
C VAL A 629 2.01 -104.18 19.07
N ILE A 630 1.63 -102.92 19.16
CA ILE A 630 1.00 -102.31 20.34
C ILE A 630 -0.45 -102.04 19.96
N ASP A 631 -1.38 -102.71 20.63
CA ASP A 631 -2.79 -102.34 20.64
C ASP A 631 -3.00 -101.45 21.86
N THR A 632 -3.51 -100.23 21.69
CA THR A 632 -3.75 -99.31 22.80
C THR A 632 -5.06 -99.57 23.53
N GLY A 633 -5.88 -100.50 23.06
CA GLY A 633 -7.15 -100.91 23.67
C GLY A 633 -8.34 -99.99 23.33
N ASP A 634 -8.12 -98.91 22.58
CA ASP A 634 -9.13 -98.02 21.99
C ASP A 634 -9.34 -98.29 20.48
N GLY A 635 -8.71 -99.34 19.95
CA GLY A 635 -8.74 -99.72 18.53
C GLY A 635 -7.56 -99.19 17.72
N THR A 636 -6.70 -98.33 18.28
CA THR A 636 -5.46 -97.91 17.63
C THR A 636 -4.39 -99.00 17.74
N VAL A 637 -3.77 -99.35 16.61
CA VAL A 637 -2.70 -100.36 16.57
C VAL A 637 -1.44 -99.74 15.98
N LYS A 638 -0.37 -99.63 16.78
CA LYS A 638 0.96 -99.24 16.32
C LYS A 638 1.80 -100.48 16.04
N LYS A 639 2.54 -100.45 14.93
CA LYS A 639 3.47 -101.52 14.55
C LYS A 639 4.81 -100.90 14.20
N GLY A 640 5.88 -101.63 14.48
CA GLY A 640 7.22 -101.18 14.15
C GLY A 640 8.24 -102.25 14.44
N TRP A 641 9.49 -101.84 14.46
CA TRP A 641 10.61 -102.69 14.81
C TRP A 641 11.27 -102.16 16.07
N LEU A 642 11.92 -103.05 16.80
CA LEU A 642 12.82 -102.68 17.87
C LEU A 642 14.11 -103.49 17.76
N SER A 643 15.22 -102.95 18.25
CA SER A 643 16.50 -103.61 18.34
C SER A 643 16.86 -103.84 19.80
N ILE A 644 17.21 -105.08 20.11
CA ILE A 644 17.82 -105.45 21.38
C ILE A 644 19.32 -105.49 21.15
N MET A 645 20.07 -104.64 21.85
CA MET A 645 21.53 -104.63 21.87
C MET A 645 22.02 -105.00 23.28
N ARG A 646 23.17 -105.67 23.41
CA ARG A 646 23.75 -106.02 24.71
C ARG A 646 25.25 -105.91 24.68
#